data_AF-A0AA39I4T7-F1
#
_entry.id   AF-A0AA39I4T7-F1
#
_cell.length_a   1.000
_cell.length_b   1.000
_cell.length_c   1.000
_cell.angle_alpha   90.00
_cell.angle_beta   90.00
_cell.angle_gamma   90.00
#
_symmetry.space_group_name_H-M   'P 1'
#
loop_
_entity.id
_entity.type
_entity.pdbx_description
1 polymer ?
#
loop_
_entity_poly.entity_id
_entity_poly.type
_entity_poly.pdbx_seq_one_letter_code
_entity_poly.pdbx_strand_id
1 'polypeptide(L)'
;MSDKSEEKLSEEERRNLFIYLRRLCRDLQTDISTLGTAAEYLHRLLKRPISQKICRYTLATSCLIVAADVQEDRKFNKRDVINVSYAILHPDKGALPIEQPLFWGMRKTLIQIAHIIFRELKYQFKCDLACPYLCEYMAKLREKVPEAFAEKHVANVAMGILADSYVDSHFIMEHSPKTVALVVLSLAFSTLQISLPKYSNDEWPYYLFCDRLRPSKCIRLRKYLHKSLYDEKLFISLPREQETSSGLLSLPFLKMWQAIQRCFTRAADETAGSIDPKKQPTVHRFLMLGIGSVGKSTIIKQLMSLCERNPRKYKCCDQNWNPKGTDIEEIAAKAYAKQIRGNVIEAFVIFIKYAEQENQKLAEDLREDALELVENFEDDPLLFDGDENTGELLVRLFEDKAIQYSVDHKNNINLQEYRLFDGFSYFVKSEKIKEVFSPDFRPKWADLVYSRKATVDYHDFYFMIHGERFEINDIGGQESERRNVTHHFDRWYGESSNRTNVKMFVLFVTSLSDFDEVFFMKKQPAVHRDDPPPTQLDVSIAYFNVFLTSPFAKTCSILIFFNKQDRFKEKLEDPECKKHVERYLAPHIKKSAMRKYLETGKFDLDEMSKAVSAKLSDKISGYVREFQKNIYSRFTTAVDSKMMEGIFAAMKDQTISDSLNDGSFLP
;
A
#
# COMPACT_ATOMS: atom_id res chain seq x y z
N MET A 1 -21.45 -55.37 -1.26
CA MET A 1 -22.02 -54.71 -0.07
C MET A 1 -21.58 -53.25 -0.06
N SER A 2 -22.58 -52.38 -0.19
CA SER A 2 -22.60 -50.91 -0.12
C SER A 2 -21.56 -50.11 -0.91
N ASP A 3 -21.99 -49.70 -2.11
CA ASP A 3 -21.82 -48.33 -2.61
C ASP A 3 -21.76 -47.33 -1.45
N LYS A 4 -20.61 -46.67 -1.27
CA LYS A 4 -20.57 -45.41 -0.52
C LYS A 4 -21.07 -44.34 -1.48
N SER A 5 -22.35 -44.05 -1.40
CA SER A 5 -22.95 -42.84 -1.96
C SER A 5 -22.08 -41.65 -1.58
N GLU A 6 -21.38 -41.06 -2.56
CA GLU A 6 -20.87 -39.70 -2.44
C GLU A 6 -22.08 -38.84 -2.08
N GLU A 7 -22.13 -38.39 -0.83
CA GLU A 7 -23.20 -37.54 -0.33
C GLU A 7 -23.10 -36.20 -1.09
N LYS A 8 -23.80 -36.11 -2.23
CA LYS A 8 -23.88 -34.90 -3.03
C LYS A 8 -24.55 -33.83 -2.18
N LEU A 9 -23.80 -32.76 -1.92
CA LEU A 9 -24.30 -31.52 -1.31
C LEU A 9 -25.64 -31.14 -1.96
N SER A 10 -26.69 -30.96 -1.17
CA SER A 10 -27.98 -30.55 -1.74
C SER A 10 -27.86 -29.16 -2.37
N GLU A 11 -28.62 -28.90 -3.42
CA GLU A 11 -28.65 -27.57 -4.08
C GLU A 11 -29.01 -26.46 -3.08
N GLU A 12 -29.88 -26.76 -2.11
CA GLU A 12 -30.28 -25.84 -1.04
C GLU A 12 -29.13 -25.56 -0.04
N GLU A 13 -28.38 -26.57 0.39
CA GLU A 13 -27.21 -26.38 1.25
C GLU A 13 -26.11 -25.59 0.55
N ARG A 14 -25.88 -25.88 -0.74
CA ARG A 14 -24.95 -25.13 -1.57
C ARG A 14 -25.37 -23.66 -1.65
N ARG A 15 -26.64 -23.42 -1.95
CA ARG A 15 -27.21 -22.08 -2.02
C ARG A 15 -26.99 -21.32 -0.71
N ASN A 16 -27.36 -21.89 0.43
CA ASN A 16 -27.22 -21.24 1.74
C ASN A 16 -25.76 -20.90 2.06
N LEU A 17 -24.82 -21.75 1.64
CA LEU A 17 -23.39 -21.52 1.82
C LEU A 17 -22.86 -20.32 1.02
N PHE A 18 -23.30 -20.15 -0.23
CA PHE A 18 -22.90 -19.00 -1.05
C PHE A 18 -23.63 -17.71 -0.68
N ILE A 19 -24.88 -17.81 -0.20
CA ILE A 19 -25.58 -16.68 0.43
C ILE A 19 -24.80 -16.22 1.68
N TYR A 20 -24.35 -17.15 2.51
CA TYR A 20 -23.49 -16.87 3.65
C TYR A 20 -22.20 -16.17 3.22
N LEU A 21 -21.46 -16.72 2.25
CA LEU A 21 -20.20 -16.15 1.77
C LEU A 21 -20.41 -14.73 1.24
N ARG A 22 -21.49 -14.51 0.47
CA ARG A 22 -21.83 -13.19 -0.06
C ARG A 22 -22.19 -12.19 1.03
N ARG A 23 -22.99 -12.62 2.02
CA ARG A 23 -23.37 -11.78 3.17
C ARG A 23 -22.13 -11.40 3.98
N LEU A 24 -21.24 -12.36 4.22
CA LEU A 24 -19.96 -12.15 4.89
C LEU A 24 -19.10 -11.12 4.15
N CYS A 25 -18.97 -11.25 2.83
CA CYS A 25 -18.25 -10.28 1.98
C CYS A 25 -18.85 -8.87 2.04
N ARG A 26 -20.18 -8.77 1.98
CA ARG A 26 -20.92 -7.49 2.08
C ARG A 26 -20.69 -6.82 3.43
N ASP A 27 -20.86 -7.58 4.52
CA ASP A 27 -20.77 -7.05 5.88
C ASP A 27 -19.31 -6.70 6.26
N LEU A 28 -18.33 -7.34 5.62
CA LEU A 28 -16.90 -7.01 5.70
C LEU A 28 -16.42 -5.99 4.63
N GLN A 29 -17.33 -5.49 3.79
CA GLN A 29 -17.03 -4.50 2.73
C GLN A 29 -15.91 -4.92 1.76
N THR A 30 -15.81 -6.21 1.45
CA THR A 30 -14.75 -6.74 0.58
C THR A 30 -14.95 -6.35 -0.87
N ASP A 31 -13.86 -6.31 -1.64
CA ASP A 31 -13.93 -6.12 -3.08
C ASP A 31 -14.59 -7.33 -3.77
N ILE A 32 -15.24 -7.08 -4.92
CA ILE A 32 -15.96 -8.14 -5.65
C ILE A 32 -15.00 -9.19 -6.24
N SER A 33 -13.74 -8.81 -6.52
CA SER A 33 -12.67 -9.72 -6.95
C SER A 33 -12.32 -10.72 -5.85
N THR A 34 -12.34 -10.28 -4.59
CA THR A 34 -12.16 -11.11 -3.39
C THR A 34 -13.30 -12.09 -3.23
N LEU A 35 -14.56 -11.63 -3.35
CA LEU A 35 -15.73 -12.51 -3.38
C LEU A 35 -15.64 -13.55 -4.50
N GLY A 36 -15.28 -13.12 -5.72
CA GLY A 36 -15.17 -14.03 -6.87
C GLY A 36 -14.10 -15.10 -6.67
N THR A 37 -12.95 -14.72 -6.13
CA THR A 37 -11.84 -15.64 -5.81
C THR A 37 -12.22 -16.61 -4.71
N ALA A 38 -12.84 -16.11 -3.63
CA ALA A 38 -13.32 -16.93 -2.52
C ALA A 38 -14.37 -17.95 -3.00
N ALA A 39 -15.29 -17.51 -3.86
CA ALA A 39 -16.32 -18.36 -4.45
C ALA A 39 -15.72 -19.46 -5.34
N GLU A 40 -14.72 -19.12 -6.18
CA GLU A 40 -14.05 -20.10 -7.03
C GLU A 40 -13.26 -21.14 -6.22
N TYR A 41 -12.53 -20.70 -5.19
CA TYR A 41 -11.86 -21.62 -4.25
C TYR A 41 -12.87 -22.56 -3.59
N LEU A 42 -13.98 -22.02 -3.11
CA LEU A 42 -15.02 -22.81 -2.47
C LEU A 42 -15.62 -23.84 -3.44
N HIS A 43 -15.97 -23.45 -4.68
CA HIS A 43 -16.46 -24.38 -5.70
C HIS A 43 -15.46 -25.51 -6.02
N ARG A 44 -14.16 -25.20 -6.08
CA ARG A 44 -13.09 -26.20 -6.29
C ARG A 44 -12.94 -27.14 -5.10
N LEU A 45 -13.07 -26.64 -3.87
CA LEU A 45 -12.90 -27.40 -2.64
C LEU A 45 -14.13 -28.25 -2.31
N LEU A 46 -15.34 -27.80 -2.66
CA LEU A 46 -16.56 -28.57 -2.48
C LEU A 46 -16.54 -29.90 -3.26
N LYS A 47 -15.84 -29.95 -4.39
CA LYS A 47 -15.61 -31.16 -5.20
C LYS A 47 -14.55 -32.11 -4.64
N ARG A 48 -13.94 -31.79 -3.49
CA ARG A 48 -12.82 -32.54 -2.91
C ARG A 48 -13.20 -33.15 -1.56
N PRO A 49 -12.50 -34.21 -1.10
CA PRO A 49 -12.80 -34.88 0.17
C PRO A 49 -12.72 -33.98 1.40
N ILE A 50 -11.99 -32.86 1.33
CA ILE A 50 -11.88 -31.89 2.43
C ILE A 50 -13.23 -31.28 2.82
N SER A 51 -14.16 -31.11 1.88
CA SER A 51 -15.48 -30.50 2.13
C SER A 51 -16.41 -31.37 3.00
N GLN A 52 -16.09 -32.66 3.13
CA GLN A 52 -16.78 -33.62 3.99
C GLN A 52 -16.14 -33.70 5.39
N LYS A 53 -14.86 -33.31 5.51
CA LYS A 53 -14.09 -33.39 6.77
C LYS A 53 -14.14 -32.12 7.59
N ILE A 54 -14.42 -30.99 6.96
CA ILE A 54 -14.41 -29.65 7.57
C ILE A 54 -15.80 -29.03 7.45
N CYS A 55 -16.24 -28.34 8.50
CA CYS A 55 -17.47 -27.54 8.43
C CYS A 55 -17.43 -26.58 7.24
N ARG A 56 -18.44 -26.67 6.36
CA ARG A 56 -18.48 -25.94 5.09
C ARG A 56 -18.49 -24.42 5.27
N TYR A 57 -19.13 -23.91 6.32
CA TYR A 57 -19.11 -22.48 6.66
C TYR A 57 -17.72 -22.00 7.14
N THR A 58 -17.01 -22.82 7.91
CA THR A 58 -15.62 -22.54 8.31
C THR A 58 -14.70 -22.60 7.10
N LEU A 59 -14.92 -23.55 6.19
CA LEU A 59 -14.19 -23.66 4.93
C LEU A 59 -14.43 -22.42 4.05
N ALA A 60 -15.67 -21.96 3.89
CA ALA A 60 -16.02 -20.75 3.14
C ALA A 60 -15.38 -19.49 3.74
N THR A 61 -15.41 -19.36 5.07
CA THR A 61 -14.76 -18.26 5.80
C THR A 61 -13.25 -18.25 5.61
N SER A 62 -12.63 -19.43 5.63
CA SER A 62 -11.18 -19.58 5.38
C SER A 62 -10.83 -19.32 3.91
N CYS A 63 -11.70 -19.71 2.96
CA CYS A 63 -11.54 -19.35 1.54
C CYS A 63 -11.56 -17.84 1.34
N LEU A 64 -12.39 -17.11 2.08
CA LEU A 64 -12.43 -15.66 2.02
C LEU A 64 -11.15 -15.02 2.56
N ILE A 65 -10.61 -15.52 3.68
CA ILE A 65 -9.32 -15.04 4.22
C ILE A 65 -8.20 -15.25 3.20
N VAL A 66 -8.12 -16.46 2.63
CA VAL A 66 -7.10 -16.78 1.61
C VAL A 66 -7.30 -15.94 0.35
N ALA A 67 -8.54 -15.75 -0.09
CA ALA A 67 -8.85 -14.92 -1.25
C ALA A 67 -8.48 -13.44 -1.03
N ALA A 68 -8.73 -12.90 0.17
CA ALA A 68 -8.34 -11.54 0.52
C ALA A 68 -6.82 -11.36 0.52
N ASP A 69 -6.08 -12.36 1.01
CA ASP A 69 -4.61 -12.36 0.95
C ASP A 69 -4.09 -12.45 -0.49
N VAL A 70 -4.72 -13.26 -1.34
CA VAL A 70 -4.33 -13.41 -2.75
C VAL A 70 -4.70 -12.20 -3.60
N GLN A 71 -5.85 -11.59 -3.34
CA GLN A 71 -6.31 -10.37 -4.03
C GLN A 71 -5.74 -9.09 -3.43
N GLU A 72 -4.98 -9.19 -2.34
CA GLU A 72 -4.43 -8.06 -1.59
C GLU A 72 -5.54 -7.05 -1.19
N ASP A 73 -6.70 -7.55 -0.75
CA ASP A 73 -7.88 -6.74 -0.41
C ASP A 73 -7.66 -5.95 0.88
N ARG A 74 -7.43 -4.64 0.73
CA ARG A 74 -7.08 -3.73 1.82
C ARG A 74 -8.27 -3.38 2.73
N LYS A 75 -9.51 -3.56 2.25
CA LYS A 75 -10.72 -3.33 3.08
C LYS A 75 -10.98 -4.49 4.03
N PHE A 76 -10.38 -5.66 3.76
CA PHE A 76 -10.62 -6.87 4.51
C PHE A 76 -9.84 -6.90 5.83
N ASN A 77 -10.54 -6.69 6.95
CA ASN A 77 -9.96 -6.85 8.28
C ASN A 77 -10.14 -8.27 8.82
N LYS A 78 -9.03 -9.03 8.92
CA LYS A 78 -9.01 -10.40 9.45
C LYS A 78 -9.57 -10.53 10.87
N ARG A 79 -9.50 -9.48 11.69
CA ARG A 79 -10.03 -9.49 13.07
C ARG A 79 -11.56 -9.51 13.07
N ASP A 80 -12.17 -8.79 12.13
CA ASP A 80 -13.63 -8.63 12.05
C ASP A 80 -14.29 -9.88 11.45
N VAL A 81 -13.56 -10.64 10.63
CA VAL A 81 -14.05 -11.89 10.01
C VAL A 81 -14.65 -12.84 11.04
N ILE A 82 -14.02 -12.99 12.20
CA ILE A 82 -14.49 -13.92 13.25
C ILE A 82 -15.82 -13.44 13.82
N ASN A 83 -15.93 -12.15 14.15
CA ASN A 83 -17.14 -11.59 14.73
C ASN A 83 -18.29 -11.48 13.72
N VAL A 84 -17.99 -11.13 12.46
CA VAL A 84 -19.00 -11.06 11.41
C VAL A 84 -19.47 -12.46 11.00
N SER A 85 -18.57 -13.43 10.85
CA SER A 85 -18.98 -14.83 10.60
C SER A 85 -19.82 -15.39 11.75
N TYR A 86 -19.42 -15.13 12.99
CA TYR A 86 -20.18 -15.53 14.17
C TYR A 86 -21.57 -14.89 14.21
N ALA A 87 -21.66 -13.58 13.99
CA ALA A 87 -22.94 -12.86 14.00
C ALA A 87 -23.90 -13.31 12.88
N ILE A 88 -23.38 -13.69 11.71
CA ILE A 88 -24.21 -14.22 10.61
C ILE A 88 -24.76 -15.61 10.97
N LEU A 89 -23.96 -16.47 11.60
CA LEU A 89 -24.36 -17.83 11.95
C LEU A 89 -25.18 -17.91 13.25
N HIS A 90 -25.06 -16.90 14.12
CA HIS A 90 -25.73 -16.83 15.41
C HIS A 90 -26.38 -15.46 15.63
N PRO A 91 -27.46 -15.14 14.90
CA PRO A 91 -28.11 -13.83 14.93
C PRO A 91 -28.69 -13.46 16.32
N ASP A 92 -29.04 -14.46 17.13
CA ASP A 92 -29.60 -14.26 18.48
C ASP A 92 -28.52 -14.07 19.56
N LYS A 93 -27.22 -14.09 19.19
CA LYS A 93 -26.09 -13.95 20.12
C LYS A 93 -25.34 -12.65 19.86
N GLY A 94 -24.86 -12.02 20.94
CA GLY A 94 -24.00 -10.83 20.85
C GLY A 94 -22.64 -11.12 20.21
N ALA A 95 -21.89 -10.06 19.89
CA ALA A 95 -20.53 -10.19 19.35
C ALA A 95 -19.63 -10.97 20.33
N LEU A 96 -18.70 -11.77 19.78
CA LEU A 96 -17.80 -12.57 20.60
C LEU A 96 -16.73 -11.66 21.25
N PRO A 97 -16.65 -11.58 22.59
CA PRO A 97 -15.58 -10.84 23.25
C PRO A 97 -14.22 -11.50 22.99
N ILE A 98 -13.18 -10.69 22.79
CA ILE A 98 -11.81 -11.15 22.52
C ILE A 98 -11.24 -12.00 23.68
N GLU A 99 -11.72 -11.75 24.90
CA GLU A 99 -11.31 -12.45 26.11
C GLU A 99 -11.86 -13.90 26.19
N GLN A 100 -12.86 -14.25 25.37
CA GLN A 100 -13.42 -15.60 25.39
C GLN A 100 -12.50 -16.61 24.68
N PRO A 101 -12.24 -17.79 25.29
CA PRO A 101 -11.42 -18.84 24.69
C PRO A 101 -11.89 -19.29 23.29
N LEU A 102 -13.20 -19.21 23.04
CA LEU A 102 -13.80 -19.57 21.76
C LEU A 102 -13.31 -18.68 20.61
N PHE A 103 -13.04 -17.39 20.86
CA PHE A 103 -12.50 -16.47 19.85
C PHE A 103 -11.16 -16.97 19.30
N TRP A 104 -10.25 -17.29 20.22
CA TRP A 104 -8.90 -17.76 19.91
C TRP A 104 -8.91 -19.17 19.30
N GLY A 105 -9.82 -20.03 19.75
CA GLY A 105 -10.07 -21.33 19.14
C GLY A 105 -10.48 -21.20 17.67
N MET A 106 -11.49 -20.37 17.38
CA MET A 106 -11.94 -20.11 16.00
C MET A 106 -10.83 -19.51 15.13
N ARG A 107 -10.06 -18.54 15.67
CA ARG A 107 -8.93 -17.94 14.96
C ARG A 107 -7.88 -18.98 14.56
N LYS A 108 -7.47 -19.84 15.51
CA LYS A 108 -6.50 -20.91 15.28
C LYS A 108 -7.00 -21.89 14.21
N THR A 109 -8.26 -22.28 14.29
CA THR A 109 -8.88 -23.18 13.30
C THR A 109 -8.93 -22.56 11.91
N LEU A 110 -9.32 -21.29 11.77
CA LEU A 110 -9.34 -20.60 10.47
C LEU A 110 -7.94 -20.52 9.83
N ILE A 111 -6.90 -20.22 10.62
CA ILE A 111 -5.51 -20.19 10.14
C ILE A 111 -5.06 -21.59 9.69
N GLN A 112 -5.34 -22.63 10.49
CA GLN A 112 -4.99 -24.00 10.13
C GLN A 112 -5.68 -24.44 8.83
N ILE A 113 -6.96 -24.13 8.68
CA ILE A 113 -7.72 -24.47 7.45
C ILE A 113 -7.19 -23.67 6.26
N ALA A 114 -6.82 -22.40 6.43
CA ALA A 114 -6.19 -21.60 5.36
C ALA A 114 -4.91 -22.27 4.82
N HIS A 115 -4.06 -22.81 5.70
CA HIS A 115 -2.88 -23.58 5.27
C HIS A 115 -3.24 -24.89 4.54
N ILE A 116 -4.31 -25.57 4.96
CA ILE A 116 -4.79 -26.77 4.27
C ILE A 116 -5.35 -26.40 2.88
N ILE A 117 -6.06 -25.26 2.76
CA ILE A 117 -6.56 -24.75 1.48
C ILE A 117 -5.40 -24.52 0.50
N PHE A 118 -4.26 -23.97 0.95
CA PHE A 118 -3.08 -23.80 0.11
C PHE A 118 -2.59 -25.12 -0.51
N ARG A 119 -2.54 -26.18 0.30
CA ARG A 119 -2.13 -27.52 -0.13
C ARG A 119 -3.15 -28.15 -1.07
N GLU A 120 -4.43 -28.07 -0.73
CA GLU A 120 -5.51 -28.58 -1.57
C GLU A 120 -5.50 -27.88 -2.93
N LEU A 121 -5.45 -26.55 -2.98
CA LEU A 121 -5.39 -25.82 -4.24
C LEU A 121 -4.06 -26.00 -5.00
N LYS A 122 -3.14 -26.85 -4.52
CA LYS A 122 -1.83 -27.15 -5.13
C LYS A 122 -1.01 -25.87 -5.40
N TYR A 123 -1.14 -24.89 -4.52
CA TYR A 123 -0.52 -23.57 -4.68
C TYR A 123 -0.93 -22.82 -5.98
N GLN A 124 -2.05 -23.21 -6.61
CA GLN A 124 -2.61 -22.55 -7.79
C GLN A 124 -3.73 -21.60 -7.39
N PHE A 125 -3.33 -20.38 -6.99
CA PHE A 125 -4.22 -19.34 -6.47
C PHE A 125 -4.78 -18.38 -7.52
N LYS A 126 -4.19 -18.38 -8.73
CA LYS A 126 -4.63 -17.49 -9.79
C LYS A 126 -6.01 -17.91 -10.31
N CYS A 127 -6.97 -16.99 -10.21
CA CYS A 127 -8.32 -17.11 -10.76
C CYS A 127 -8.48 -16.11 -11.92
N ASP A 128 -8.95 -16.58 -13.07
CA ASP A 128 -9.32 -15.69 -14.19
C ASP A 128 -10.76 -15.24 -13.94
N LEU A 129 -10.93 -14.04 -13.37
CA LEU A 129 -12.23 -13.54 -12.92
C LEU A 129 -12.96 -12.77 -14.02
N ALA A 130 -14.30 -12.76 -13.96
CA ALA A 130 -15.12 -11.99 -14.89
C ALA A 130 -15.14 -10.47 -14.61
N CYS A 131 -14.83 -10.05 -13.37
CA CYS A 131 -14.90 -8.66 -12.94
C CYS A 131 -14.04 -7.68 -13.77
N PRO A 132 -12.75 -7.96 -14.06
CA PRO A 132 -11.93 -7.06 -14.89
C PRO A 132 -12.52 -6.83 -16.29
N TYR A 133 -13.01 -7.89 -16.93
CA TYR A 133 -13.65 -7.79 -18.25
C TYR A 133 -14.98 -7.04 -18.19
N LEU A 134 -15.76 -7.22 -17.12
CA LEU A 134 -17.00 -6.47 -16.90
C LEU A 134 -16.71 -4.96 -16.79
N CYS A 135 -15.67 -4.59 -16.04
CA CYS A 135 -15.23 -3.19 -15.93
C CYS A 135 -14.78 -2.62 -17.27
N GLU A 136 -14.00 -3.38 -18.05
CA GLU A 136 -13.57 -2.99 -19.40
C GLU A 136 -14.77 -2.75 -20.34
N TYR A 137 -15.75 -3.66 -20.33
CA TYR A 137 -16.94 -3.53 -21.17
C TYR A 137 -17.83 -2.36 -20.74
N MET A 138 -17.98 -2.15 -19.43
CA MET A 138 -18.71 -1.00 -18.89
C MET A 138 -18.04 0.33 -19.25
N ALA A 139 -16.70 0.42 -19.17
CA ALA A 139 -15.97 1.63 -19.56
C ALA A 139 -16.20 1.98 -21.05
N LYS A 140 -16.08 1.00 -21.95
CA LYS A 140 -16.32 1.18 -23.40
C LYS A 140 -17.76 1.58 -23.73
N LEU A 141 -18.74 1.12 -22.95
CA LEU A 141 -20.15 1.51 -23.13
C LEU A 141 -20.47 2.86 -22.49
N ARG A 142 -19.84 3.20 -21.37
CA ARG A 142 -19.99 4.50 -20.70
C ARG A 142 -19.62 5.67 -21.61
N GLU A 143 -18.59 5.52 -22.44
CA GLU A 143 -18.23 6.52 -23.45
C GLU A 143 -19.33 6.75 -24.50
N LYS A 144 -20.15 5.73 -24.76
CA LYS A 144 -21.18 5.75 -25.81
C LYS A 144 -22.57 6.14 -25.31
N VAL A 145 -22.87 5.87 -24.03
CA VAL A 145 -24.17 6.15 -23.38
C VAL A 145 -23.98 6.66 -21.94
N PRO A 146 -23.32 7.81 -21.74
CA PRO A 146 -22.95 8.30 -20.41
C PRO A 146 -24.15 8.59 -19.49
N GLU A 147 -25.25 9.12 -20.05
CA GLU A 147 -26.47 9.47 -19.32
C GLU A 147 -27.13 8.23 -18.67
N ALA A 148 -27.25 7.14 -19.43
CA ALA A 148 -27.83 5.89 -18.94
C ALA A 148 -26.98 5.26 -17.81
N PHE A 149 -25.65 5.38 -17.86
CA PHE A 149 -24.77 4.87 -16.81
C PHE A 149 -24.90 5.66 -15.50
N ALA A 150 -25.12 6.97 -15.57
CA ALA A 150 -25.27 7.84 -14.42
C ALA A 150 -26.66 7.70 -13.77
N GLU A 151 -27.73 7.78 -14.57
CA GLU A 151 -29.11 7.80 -14.05
C GLU A 151 -29.61 6.43 -13.59
N LYS A 152 -29.25 5.36 -14.31
CA LYS A 152 -29.77 4.00 -14.05
C LYS A 152 -28.83 3.13 -13.22
N HIS A 153 -27.74 3.70 -12.69
CA HIS A 153 -26.76 3.01 -11.84
C HIS A 153 -26.28 1.66 -12.41
N VAL A 154 -26.00 1.62 -13.71
CA VAL A 154 -25.67 0.39 -14.46
C VAL A 154 -24.54 -0.41 -13.80
N ALA A 155 -23.50 0.27 -13.33
CA ALA A 155 -22.36 -0.37 -12.67
C ALA A 155 -22.76 -1.13 -11.41
N ASN A 156 -23.64 -0.55 -10.57
CA ASN A 156 -24.09 -1.17 -9.33
C ASN A 156 -24.94 -2.42 -9.61
N VAL A 157 -25.82 -2.36 -10.61
CA VAL A 157 -26.67 -3.49 -11.00
C VAL A 157 -25.84 -4.61 -11.62
N ALA A 158 -24.92 -4.28 -12.53
CA ALA A 158 -24.06 -5.28 -13.17
C ALA A 158 -23.13 -5.98 -12.16
N MET A 159 -22.53 -5.23 -11.23
CA MET A 159 -21.71 -5.81 -10.16
C MET A 159 -22.55 -6.62 -9.17
N GLY A 160 -23.78 -6.19 -8.89
CA GLY A 160 -24.75 -6.96 -8.12
C GLY A 160 -25.04 -8.31 -8.76
N ILE A 161 -25.44 -8.33 -10.04
CA ILE A 161 -25.72 -9.57 -10.79
C ILE A 161 -24.48 -10.47 -10.87
N LEU A 162 -23.27 -9.91 -11.04
CA LEU A 162 -22.04 -10.71 -11.00
C LEU A 162 -21.87 -11.38 -9.62
N ALA A 163 -22.09 -10.64 -8.54
CA ALA A 163 -22.01 -11.18 -7.19
C ALA A 163 -23.05 -12.29 -6.93
N ASP A 164 -24.28 -12.14 -7.44
CA ASP A 164 -25.32 -13.18 -7.41
C ASP A 164 -24.87 -14.43 -8.16
N SER A 165 -24.27 -14.24 -9.34
CA SER A 165 -23.92 -15.34 -10.26
C SER A 165 -22.89 -16.32 -9.71
N TYR A 166 -22.12 -15.93 -8.68
CA TYR A 166 -21.17 -16.82 -8.02
C TYR A 166 -21.82 -17.99 -7.28
N VAL A 167 -23.14 -17.96 -7.02
CA VAL A 167 -23.87 -19.12 -6.49
C VAL A 167 -23.89 -20.27 -7.50
N ASP A 168 -23.95 -19.95 -8.80
CA ASP A 168 -24.10 -20.90 -9.88
C ASP A 168 -22.73 -21.38 -10.38
N SER A 169 -22.31 -22.52 -9.82
CA SER A 169 -21.04 -23.14 -10.18
C SER A 169 -20.94 -23.55 -11.64
N HIS A 170 -22.05 -23.93 -12.26
CA HIS A 170 -22.05 -24.40 -13.64
C HIS A 170 -21.83 -23.21 -14.57
N PHE A 171 -22.53 -22.10 -14.29
CA PHE A 171 -22.37 -20.86 -15.04
C PHE A 171 -20.95 -20.27 -14.95
N ILE A 172 -20.35 -20.22 -13.76
CA ILE A 172 -19.02 -19.63 -13.55
C ILE A 172 -17.89 -20.53 -14.06
N MET A 173 -17.94 -21.85 -13.82
CA MET A 173 -16.81 -22.74 -14.12
C MET A 173 -16.79 -23.25 -15.57
N GLU A 174 -17.93 -23.31 -16.27
CA GLU A 174 -18.01 -23.86 -17.63
C GLU A 174 -17.94 -22.80 -18.75
N HIS A 175 -17.87 -21.53 -18.39
CA HIS A 175 -17.86 -20.42 -19.34
C HIS A 175 -16.63 -19.53 -19.13
N SER A 176 -16.11 -18.98 -20.23
CA SER A 176 -14.97 -18.07 -20.11
C SER A 176 -15.38 -16.80 -19.35
N PRO A 177 -14.47 -16.18 -18.58
CA PRO A 177 -14.78 -14.97 -17.81
C PRO A 177 -15.28 -13.81 -18.66
N LYS A 178 -14.79 -13.71 -19.91
CA LYS A 178 -15.29 -12.77 -20.94
C LYS A 178 -16.76 -13.03 -21.31
N THR A 179 -17.18 -14.29 -21.38
CA THR A 179 -18.57 -14.68 -21.65
C THR A 179 -19.46 -14.36 -20.46
N VAL A 180 -19.01 -14.70 -19.24
CA VAL A 180 -19.71 -14.40 -17.99
C VAL A 180 -19.95 -12.90 -17.85
N ALA A 181 -18.91 -12.08 -17.99
CA ALA A 181 -18.99 -10.63 -17.93
C ALA A 181 -20.00 -10.06 -18.94
N LEU A 182 -19.99 -10.56 -20.18
CA LEU A 182 -20.90 -10.08 -21.23
C LEU A 182 -22.35 -10.47 -20.97
N VAL A 183 -22.60 -11.69 -20.47
CA VAL A 183 -23.96 -12.16 -20.12
C VAL A 183 -24.51 -11.37 -18.93
N VAL A 184 -23.69 -11.13 -17.90
CA VAL A 184 -24.05 -10.30 -16.74
C VAL A 184 -24.41 -8.88 -17.17
N LEU A 185 -23.59 -8.26 -18.03
CA LEU A 185 -23.84 -6.92 -18.53
C LEU A 185 -25.11 -6.85 -19.40
N SER A 186 -25.31 -7.85 -20.26
CA SER A 186 -26.52 -7.96 -21.08
C SER A 186 -27.77 -8.12 -20.22
N LEU A 187 -27.69 -8.89 -19.13
CA LEU A 187 -28.78 -9.04 -18.17
C LEU A 187 -29.06 -7.71 -17.45
N ALA A 188 -28.02 -7.00 -17.00
CA ALA A 188 -28.16 -5.69 -16.34
C ALA A 188 -28.88 -4.67 -17.24
N PHE A 189 -28.53 -4.62 -18.53
CA PHE A 189 -29.18 -3.71 -19.48
C PHE A 189 -30.63 -4.09 -19.77
N SER A 190 -30.94 -5.40 -19.88
CA SER A 190 -32.32 -5.87 -20.00
C SER A 190 -33.14 -5.52 -18.75
N THR A 191 -32.57 -5.71 -17.55
CA THR A 191 -33.21 -5.35 -16.28
C THR A 191 -33.47 -3.84 -16.16
N LEU A 192 -32.54 -3.01 -16.63
CA LEU A 192 -32.64 -1.56 -16.58
C LEU A 192 -33.41 -0.94 -17.76
N GLN A 193 -33.94 -1.78 -18.67
CA GLN A 193 -34.62 -1.36 -19.89
C GLN A 193 -33.80 -0.31 -20.67
N ILE A 194 -32.51 -0.58 -20.87
CA ILE A 194 -31.61 0.29 -21.64
C ILE A 194 -31.51 -0.26 -23.05
N SER A 195 -32.06 0.47 -24.02
CA SER A 195 -31.83 0.23 -25.45
C SER A 195 -30.61 1.02 -25.90
N LEU A 196 -29.74 0.40 -26.70
CA LEU A 196 -28.63 1.09 -27.34
C LEU A 196 -29.13 1.65 -28.68
N PRO A 197 -29.04 2.97 -28.96
CA PRO A 197 -29.70 3.62 -30.11
C PRO A 197 -29.36 3.06 -31.51
N LYS A 198 -28.23 2.35 -31.66
CA LYS A 198 -27.79 1.71 -32.92
C LYS A 198 -28.22 0.25 -33.06
N TYR A 199 -28.92 -0.31 -32.08
CA TYR A 199 -29.21 -1.74 -31.98
C TYR A 199 -30.69 -1.94 -31.68
N SER A 200 -31.37 -2.73 -32.51
CA SER A 200 -32.78 -3.08 -32.32
C SER A 200 -32.97 -3.87 -31.02
N ASN A 201 -34.22 -4.00 -30.54
CA ASN A 201 -34.60 -4.51 -29.19
C ASN A 201 -34.18 -5.95 -28.84
N ASP A 202 -33.29 -6.60 -29.60
CA ASP A 202 -32.65 -7.87 -29.23
C ASP A 202 -31.19 -8.00 -29.72
N GLU A 203 -30.64 -7.01 -30.42
CA GLU A 203 -29.30 -7.06 -31.03
C GLU A 203 -28.24 -6.44 -30.12
N TRP A 204 -27.99 -7.04 -28.96
CA TRP A 204 -26.83 -6.65 -28.13
C TRP A 204 -25.54 -6.75 -28.96
N PRO A 205 -24.61 -5.78 -28.95
CA PRO A 205 -23.43 -5.85 -29.80
C PRO A 205 -22.33 -6.74 -29.21
N TYR A 206 -22.64 -8.03 -29.01
CA TYR A 206 -21.70 -9.05 -28.49
C TYR A 206 -20.41 -9.12 -29.31
N TYR A 207 -20.48 -8.85 -30.62
CA TYR A 207 -19.36 -8.86 -31.54
C TYR A 207 -18.36 -7.72 -31.29
N LEU A 208 -18.74 -6.64 -30.58
CA LEU A 208 -17.81 -5.56 -30.22
C LEU A 208 -16.88 -5.93 -29.06
N PHE A 209 -17.22 -6.98 -28.31
CA PHE A 209 -16.55 -7.32 -27.05
C PHE A 209 -15.95 -8.73 -27.05
N CYS A 210 -16.49 -9.66 -27.85
CA CYS A 210 -15.96 -11.00 -27.97
C CYS A 210 -16.19 -11.62 -29.36
N ASP A 211 -15.13 -11.68 -30.18
CA ASP A 211 -15.15 -12.19 -31.56
C ASP A 211 -15.62 -13.65 -31.70
N ARG A 212 -15.57 -14.44 -30.62
CA ARG A 212 -15.86 -15.89 -30.63
C ARG A 212 -17.23 -16.26 -30.06
N LEU A 213 -18.03 -15.32 -29.54
CA LEU A 213 -19.31 -15.65 -28.91
C LEU A 213 -20.48 -15.47 -29.91
N ARG A 214 -21.21 -16.57 -30.16
CA ARG A 214 -22.42 -16.52 -31.00
C ARG A 214 -23.57 -15.80 -30.26
N PRO A 215 -24.35 -14.92 -30.94
CA PRO A 215 -25.52 -14.23 -30.38
C PRO A 215 -26.49 -15.15 -29.63
N SER A 216 -26.83 -16.27 -30.28
CA SER A 216 -27.76 -17.27 -29.78
C SER A 216 -27.30 -17.91 -28.48
N LYS A 217 -25.98 -18.06 -28.28
CA LYS A 217 -25.39 -18.55 -27.04
C LYS A 217 -25.53 -17.51 -25.91
N CYS A 218 -25.29 -16.24 -26.19
CA CYS A 218 -25.44 -15.16 -25.20
C CYS A 218 -26.88 -15.03 -24.70
N ILE A 219 -27.86 -15.02 -25.61
CA ILE A 219 -29.29 -14.95 -25.26
C ILE A 219 -29.71 -16.17 -24.43
N ARG A 220 -29.27 -17.38 -24.81
CA ARG A 220 -29.56 -18.61 -24.06
C ARG A 220 -29.00 -18.55 -22.64
N LEU A 221 -27.76 -18.09 -22.49
CA LEU A 221 -27.11 -17.96 -21.18
C LEU A 221 -27.72 -16.84 -20.32
N ARG A 222 -28.15 -15.73 -20.93
CA ARG A 222 -28.89 -14.66 -20.24
C ARG A 222 -30.21 -15.18 -19.67
N LYS A 223 -30.99 -15.91 -20.48
CA LYS A 223 -32.25 -16.54 -20.03
C LYS A 223 -32.01 -17.59 -18.93
N TYR A 224 -30.96 -18.40 -19.08
CA TYR A 224 -30.55 -19.36 -18.05
C TYR A 224 -30.19 -18.67 -16.73
N LEU A 225 -29.33 -17.66 -16.78
CA LEU A 225 -28.90 -16.91 -15.58
C LEU A 225 -30.07 -16.19 -14.91
N HIS A 226 -30.97 -15.58 -15.67
CA HIS A 226 -32.19 -14.98 -15.13
C HIS A 226 -33.06 -16.01 -14.40
N LYS A 227 -33.27 -17.18 -15.02
CA LYS A 227 -34.06 -18.26 -14.41
C LYS A 227 -33.41 -18.79 -13.13
N SER A 228 -32.13 -19.09 -13.21
CA SER A 228 -31.29 -19.61 -12.11
C SER A 228 -31.30 -18.64 -10.92
N LEU A 229 -31.13 -17.34 -11.14
CA LEU A 229 -31.01 -16.36 -10.03
C LEU A 229 -32.35 -15.81 -9.52
N TYR A 230 -33.34 -15.60 -10.38
CA TYR A 230 -34.51 -14.77 -10.05
C TYR A 230 -35.86 -15.51 -10.14
N ASP A 231 -36.02 -16.50 -11.03
CA ASP A 231 -37.28 -17.26 -11.12
C ASP A 231 -37.36 -18.38 -10.05
N GLU A 232 -36.22 -18.89 -9.58
CA GLU A 232 -36.13 -19.86 -8.47
C GLU A 232 -36.11 -19.21 -7.06
N LYS A 233 -36.52 -17.93 -6.96
CA LYS A 233 -36.54 -17.11 -5.74
C LYS A 233 -35.17 -17.08 -5.02
N LEU A 234 -34.07 -16.99 -5.75
CA LEU A 234 -32.71 -17.11 -5.19
C LEU A 234 -32.23 -15.81 -4.52
N PHE A 235 -32.63 -14.64 -5.02
CA PHE A 235 -32.41 -13.31 -4.40
C PHE A 235 -33.64 -12.39 -4.61
N ILE A 236 -33.71 -11.27 -3.87
CA ILE A 236 -34.83 -10.30 -3.89
C ILE A 236 -35.20 -9.95 -5.34
N SER A 237 -36.50 -9.98 -5.62
CA SER A 237 -37.09 -9.68 -6.92
C SER A 237 -36.57 -8.35 -7.48
N LEU A 238 -35.99 -8.41 -8.69
CA LEU A 238 -35.89 -7.23 -9.53
C LEU A 238 -37.32 -6.69 -9.78
N PRO A 239 -37.54 -5.37 -9.78
CA PRO A 239 -38.88 -4.81 -9.96
C PRO A 239 -39.46 -5.34 -11.27
N ARG A 240 -40.55 -6.12 -11.19
CA ARG A 240 -41.29 -6.53 -12.39
C ARG A 240 -42.24 -5.42 -12.80
N GLU A 241 -42.35 -5.28 -14.12
CA GLU A 241 -43.36 -4.53 -14.85
C GLU A 241 -44.76 -4.86 -14.31
N GLN A 242 -45.61 -3.84 -14.15
CA GLN A 242 -47.01 -3.86 -13.69
C GLN A 242 -47.22 -3.70 -12.17
N GLU A 243 -47.25 -2.45 -11.71
CA GLU A 243 -48.26 -1.95 -10.75
C GLU A 243 -48.24 -0.42 -10.75
N THR A 244 -48.63 0.17 -11.89
CA THR A 244 -49.08 1.56 -11.95
C THR A 244 -50.53 1.62 -11.50
N SER A 245 -50.81 1.56 -10.19
CA SER A 245 -52.02 2.15 -9.61
C SER A 245 -52.16 1.84 -8.11
N SER A 246 -52.27 2.92 -7.34
CA SER A 246 -52.89 3.00 -6.00
C SER A 246 -52.31 2.18 -4.85
N GLY A 247 -51.50 2.87 -4.03
CA GLY A 247 -51.73 2.95 -2.58
C GLY A 247 -51.27 1.80 -1.70
N LEU A 248 -50.04 1.89 -1.16
CA LEU A 248 -49.78 1.97 0.29
C LEU A 248 -48.27 2.04 0.56
N LEU A 249 -47.84 3.21 1.03
CA LEU A 249 -46.54 3.48 1.60
C LEU A 249 -46.41 2.79 2.96
N SER A 250 -45.69 1.66 3.03
CA SER A 250 -44.97 1.28 4.26
C SER A 250 -43.85 0.27 3.97
N LEU A 251 -42.71 0.76 3.47
CA LEU A 251 -41.45 0.02 3.54
C LEU A 251 -40.41 0.91 4.24
N PRO A 252 -39.98 0.57 5.48
CA PRO A 252 -39.05 1.36 6.30
C PRO A 252 -37.68 1.61 5.65
N PHE A 253 -37.33 0.83 4.62
CA PHE A 253 -36.01 0.82 4.03
C PHE A 253 -35.70 2.05 3.18
N LEU A 254 -36.67 2.57 2.42
CA LEU A 254 -36.44 3.76 1.58
C LEU A 254 -36.42 5.04 2.43
N LYS A 255 -37.22 5.13 3.50
CA LYS A 255 -37.17 6.25 4.44
C LYS A 255 -35.90 6.24 5.30
N MET A 256 -35.41 5.07 5.71
CA MET A 256 -34.15 4.95 6.45
C MET A 256 -32.94 5.22 5.55
N TRP A 257 -32.94 4.73 4.31
CA TRP A 257 -31.88 5.01 3.34
C TRP A 257 -31.90 6.48 2.88
N GLN A 258 -33.06 7.08 2.61
CA GLN A 258 -33.18 8.51 2.32
C GLN A 258 -32.92 9.40 3.55
N ALA A 259 -33.09 8.90 4.78
CA ALA A 259 -32.69 9.60 6.00
C ALA A 259 -31.16 9.57 6.17
N ILE A 260 -30.52 8.43 5.87
CA ILE A 260 -29.04 8.30 5.85
C ILE A 260 -28.43 9.11 4.70
N GLN A 261 -29.05 9.12 3.51
CA GLN A 261 -28.64 9.96 2.39
C GLN A 261 -28.82 11.45 2.71
N ARG A 262 -29.91 11.84 3.40
CA ARG A 262 -30.11 13.21 3.90
C ARG A 262 -29.12 13.58 5.01
N CYS A 263 -28.67 12.64 5.84
CA CYS A 263 -27.59 12.89 6.80
C CYS A 263 -26.21 13.05 6.11
N PHE A 264 -25.99 12.40 4.96
CA PHE A 264 -24.76 12.54 4.17
C PHE A 264 -24.77 13.76 3.24
N THR A 265 -25.92 14.22 2.73
CA THR A 265 -26.00 15.42 1.89
C THR A 265 -26.24 16.71 2.67
N ARG A 266 -26.86 16.69 3.86
CA ARG A 266 -26.95 17.90 4.71
C ARG A 266 -25.63 18.34 5.33
N ALA A 267 -24.67 17.44 5.50
CA ALA A 267 -23.34 17.81 5.98
C ALA A 267 -22.51 18.57 4.92
N ALA A 268 -22.90 18.52 3.64
CA ALA A 268 -22.19 19.19 2.55
C ALA A 268 -22.83 20.52 2.10
N ASP A 269 -24.15 20.72 2.30
CA ASP A 269 -24.85 21.89 1.73
C ASP A 269 -25.41 22.92 2.73
N GLU A 270 -25.42 22.66 4.06
CA GLU A 270 -25.98 23.63 5.04
C GLU A 270 -24.94 24.54 5.73
N THR A 271 -23.68 24.61 5.24
CA THR A 271 -22.72 25.67 5.65
C THR A 271 -22.12 26.46 4.50
N ALA A 272 -22.61 26.28 3.27
CA ALA A 272 -22.30 27.19 2.16
C ALA A 272 -23.20 28.43 2.23
N GLY A 273 -23.04 29.22 3.31
CA GLY A 273 -23.22 30.66 3.17
C GLY A 273 -22.31 31.12 2.03
N SER A 274 -22.77 32.07 1.22
CA SER A 274 -22.04 32.61 0.06
C SER A 274 -20.63 33.09 0.47
N ILE A 275 -19.64 32.21 0.42
CA ILE A 275 -18.23 32.55 0.60
C ILE A 275 -17.69 32.79 -0.81
N ASP A 276 -17.43 34.06 -1.08
CA ASP A 276 -16.72 34.54 -2.25
C ASP A 276 -15.49 33.64 -2.54
N PRO A 277 -15.39 32.99 -3.72
CA PRO A 277 -14.29 32.09 -4.06
C PRO A 277 -12.90 32.76 -4.01
N LYS A 278 -12.85 34.10 -3.88
CA LYS A 278 -11.61 34.88 -3.69
C LYS A 278 -11.10 34.93 -2.24
N LYS A 279 -11.75 34.31 -1.25
CA LYS A 279 -11.35 34.39 0.18
C LYS A 279 -10.87 33.09 0.83
N GLN A 280 -10.80 31.97 0.11
CA GLN A 280 -10.26 30.74 0.72
C GLN A 280 -8.73 30.78 0.81
N PRO A 281 -8.11 30.45 1.97
CA PRO A 281 -6.67 30.39 2.11
C PRO A 281 -6.06 29.39 1.11
N THR A 282 -4.92 29.74 0.53
CA THR A 282 -4.21 28.85 -0.40
C THR A 282 -3.71 27.62 0.37
N VAL A 283 -3.83 26.44 -0.24
CA VAL A 283 -3.28 25.18 0.29
C VAL A 283 -2.13 24.73 -0.61
N HIS A 284 -0.97 24.48 0.00
CA HIS A 284 0.20 23.90 -0.65
C HIS A 284 0.11 22.39 -0.52
N ARG A 285 -0.26 21.71 -1.61
CA ARG A 285 -0.46 20.25 -1.63
C ARG A 285 0.77 19.55 -2.20
N PHE A 286 1.39 18.67 -1.42
CA PHE A 286 2.60 17.94 -1.76
C PHE A 286 2.30 16.45 -1.94
N LEU A 287 2.66 15.90 -3.09
CA LEU A 287 2.77 14.46 -3.28
C LEU A 287 4.22 14.02 -3.00
N MET A 288 4.44 13.17 -2.01
CA MET A 288 5.75 12.61 -1.74
C MET A 288 6.01 11.35 -2.57
N LEU A 289 7.06 11.38 -3.39
CA LEU A 289 7.47 10.28 -4.26
C LEU A 289 8.86 9.79 -3.88
N GLY A 290 9.10 8.49 -4.04
CA GLY A 290 10.42 7.88 -3.81
C GLY A 290 10.28 6.41 -3.45
N ILE A 291 11.34 5.63 -3.70
CA ILE A 291 11.34 4.19 -3.38
C ILE A 291 11.37 3.93 -1.86
N GLY A 292 11.32 2.67 -1.45
CA GLY A 292 11.39 2.28 -0.05
C GLY A 292 12.69 2.79 0.59
N SER A 293 12.61 3.18 1.88
CA SER A 293 13.78 3.54 2.69
C SER A 293 14.59 4.78 2.24
N VAL A 294 14.08 5.64 1.35
CA VAL A 294 14.77 6.91 0.97
C VAL A 294 14.55 8.07 1.94
N GLY A 295 13.68 7.91 2.94
CA GLY A 295 13.44 8.90 4.00
C GLY A 295 12.20 9.78 3.86
N LYS A 296 11.20 9.38 3.06
CA LYS A 296 9.91 10.10 2.95
C LYS A 296 9.21 10.28 4.29
N SER A 297 8.91 9.18 4.97
CA SER A 297 8.24 9.25 6.27
C SER A 297 9.13 9.86 7.36
N THR A 298 10.46 9.85 7.19
CA THR A 298 11.39 10.59 8.06
C THR A 298 11.14 12.10 8.00
N ILE A 299 10.88 12.66 6.81
CA ILE A 299 10.53 14.08 6.64
C ILE A 299 9.22 14.41 7.38
N ILE A 300 8.21 13.55 7.30
CA ILE A 300 6.94 13.72 8.03
C ILE A 300 7.17 13.67 9.54
N LYS A 301 7.92 12.68 10.04
CA LYS A 301 8.27 12.57 11.45
C LYS A 301 9.08 13.78 11.93
N GLN A 302 9.92 14.35 11.08
CA GLN A 302 10.69 15.55 11.37
C GLN A 302 9.79 16.78 11.49
N LEU A 303 8.74 16.90 10.65
CA LEU A 303 7.70 17.92 10.80
C LEU A 303 6.90 17.75 12.09
N MET A 304 6.53 16.52 12.46
CA MET A 304 5.87 16.24 13.74
C MET A 304 6.76 16.64 14.93
N SER A 305 8.05 16.31 14.88
CA SER A 305 9.03 16.75 15.89
C SER A 305 9.20 18.27 15.94
N LEU A 306 9.07 18.98 14.81
CA LEU A 306 9.07 20.45 14.79
C LEU A 306 7.79 21.04 15.38
N CYS A 307 6.64 20.39 15.19
CA CYS A 307 5.38 20.79 15.83
C CYS A 307 5.47 20.69 17.36
N GLU A 308 6.13 19.65 17.89
CA GLU A 308 6.37 19.48 19.32
C GLU A 308 7.33 20.54 19.88
N ARG A 309 8.45 20.80 19.20
CA ARG A 309 9.49 21.73 19.67
C ARG A 309 9.15 23.21 19.45
N ASN A 310 8.35 23.52 18.42
CA ASN A 310 8.07 24.89 18.01
C ASN A 310 6.58 25.07 17.60
N PRO A 311 5.64 24.88 18.54
CA PRO A 311 4.19 24.87 18.28
C PRO A 311 3.64 26.23 17.82
N ARG A 312 4.42 27.31 17.98
CA ARG A 312 4.06 28.64 17.48
C ARG A 312 4.16 28.73 15.96
N LYS A 313 5.18 28.08 15.38
CA LYS A 313 5.49 28.14 13.95
C LYS A 313 5.00 26.89 13.20
N TYR A 314 4.94 25.74 13.86
CA TYR A 314 4.58 24.47 13.24
C TYR A 314 3.43 23.84 14.03
N LYS A 315 2.34 23.45 13.37
CA LYS A 315 1.21 22.76 14.00
C LYS A 315 0.74 21.61 13.13
N CYS A 316 0.54 20.43 13.71
CA CYS A 316 -0.22 19.37 13.07
C CYS A 316 -1.70 19.75 13.10
N CYS A 317 -2.45 19.41 12.05
CA CYS A 317 -3.86 19.69 11.92
C CYS A 317 -4.64 18.43 11.50
N ASP A 318 -5.95 18.47 11.67
CA ASP A 318 -6.87 17.55 10.96
C ASP A 318 -7.17 18.05 9.53
N GLN A 319 -7.97 17.28 8.79
CA GLN A 319 -8.42 17.64 7.44
C GLN A 319 -9.22 18.95 7.37
N ASN A 320 -9.78 19.40 8.49
CA ASN A 320 -10.54 20.64 8.62
C ASN A 320 -9.65 21.82 9.06
N TRP A 321 -8.33 21.62 9.12
CA TRP A 321 -7.33 22.61 9.59
C TRP A 321 -7.44 22.98 11.07
N ASN A 322 -8.08 22.16 11.88
CA ASN A 322 -8.08 22.33 13.33
C ASN A 322 -6.76 21.80 13.89
N PRO A 323 -6.06 22.57 14.76
CA PRO A 323 -4.83 22.10 15.39
C PRO A 323 -5.07 20.81 16.19
N LYS A 324 -4.25 19.79 15.90
CA LYS A 324 -4.20 18.54 16.64
C LYS A 324 -2.93 18.54 17.50
N GLY A 325 -3.03 17.98 18.71
CA GLY A 325 -1.86 17.72 19.55
C GLY A 325 -0.87 16.78 18.88
N THR A 326 0.40 16.86 19.26
CA THR A 326 1.46 15.96 18.81
C THR A 326 1.65 14.77 19.76
N ASP A 327 0.83 14.66 20.80
CA ASP A 327 0.94 13.61 21.78
C ASP A 327 0.72 12.23 21.14
N ILE A 328 1.62 11.31 21.47
CA ILE A 328 1.54 9.94 21.00
C ILE A 328 0.64 9.18 21.98
N GLU A 329 -0.54 8.77 21.53
CA GLU A 329 -1.47 7.98 22.33
C GLU A 329 -0.81 6.71 22.86
N GLU A 330 -1.17 6.27 24.08
CA GLU A 330 -0.50 5.16 24.77
C GLU A 330 -0.43 3.86 23.94
N ILE A 331 -1.48 3.56 23.18
CA ILE A 331 -1.51 2.39 22.28
C ILE A 331 -0.46 2.53 21.17
N ALA A 332 -0.35 3.73 20.56
CA ALA A 332 0.64 4.01 19.54
C ALA A 332 2.05 4.06 20.13
N ALA A 333 2.23 4.60 21.33
CA ALA A 333 3.51 4.66 22.04
C ALA A 333 4.08 3.26 22.27
N LYS A 334 3.24 2.31 22.74
CA LYS A 334 3.64 0.90 22.90
C LYS A 334 4.02 0.25 21.57
N ALA A 335 3.24 0.49 20.52
CA ALA A 335 3.55 -0.05 19.19
C ALA A 335 4.86 0.51 18.62
N TYR A 336 5.15 1.79 18.84
CA TYR A 336 6.41 2.41 18.44
C TYR A 336 7.59 1.94 19.28
N ALA A 337 7.43 1.77 20.59
CA ALA A 337 8.46 1.22 21.46
C ALA A 337 8.86 -0.19 20.99
N LYS A 338 7.86 -1.06 20.78
CA LYS A 338 8.04 -2.39 20.18
C LYS A 338 8.81 -2.35 18.86
N GLN A 339 8.39 -1.45 17.96
CA GLN A 339 9.05 -1.28 16.66
C GLN A 339 10.52 -0.83 16.79
N ILE A 340 10.81 0.13 17.68
CA ILE A 340 12.18 0.61 17.90
C ILE A 340 13.04 -0.51 18.46
N ARG A 341 12.56 -1.25 19.47
CA ARG A 341 13.29 -2.39 20.05
C ARG A 341 13.58 -3.45 18.99
N GLY A 342 12.59 -3.81 18.18
CA GLY A 342 12.79 -4.72 17.04
C GLY A 342 13.85 -4.22 16.05
N ASN A 343 13.87 -2.92 15.73
CA ASN A 343 14.92 -2.35 14.89
C ASN A 343 16.32 -2.49 15.52
N VAL A 344 16.44 -2.24 16.83
CA VAL A 344 17.72 -2.37 17.55
C VAL A 344 18.18 -3.83 17.57
N ILE A 345 17.30 -4.77 17.92
CA ILE A 345 17.60 -6.20 17.93
C ILE A 345 18.06 -6.66 16.54
N GLU A 346 17.33 -6.31 15.49
CA GLU A 346 17.69 -6.63 14.10
C GLU A 346 19.11 -6.14 13.74
N ALA A 347 19.49 -4.94 14.17
CA ALA A 347 20.85 -4.44 13.94
C ALA A 347 21.92 -5.29 14.65
N PHE A 348 21.67 -5.75 15.88
CA PHE A 348 22.60 -6.64 16.58
C PHE A 348 22.66 -8.03 15.95
N VAL A 349 21.54 -8.60 15.52
CA VAL A 349 21.51 -9.86 14.76
C VAL A 349 22.36 -9.74 13.49
N ILE A 350 22.26 -8.62 12.79
CA ILE A 350 23.10 -8.32 11.62
C ILE A 350 24.57 -8.26 12.00
N PHE A 351 24.93 -7.58 13.08
CA PHE A 351 26.32 -7.48 13.53
C PHE A 351 26.91 -8.82 13.97
N ILE A 352 26.12 -9.67 14.63
CA ILE A 352 26.51 -11.03 15.03
C ILE A 352 26.80 -11.88 13.79
N LYS A 353 25.86 -11.91 12.84
CA LYS A 353 26.00 -12.70 11.60
C LYS A 353 27.18 -12.22 10.76
N TYR A 354 27.39 -10.90 10.67
CA TYR A 354 28.52 -10.35 9.95
C TYR A 354 29.86 -10.67 10.64
N ALA A 355 29.91 -10.56 11.97
CA ALA A 355 31.09 -10.96 12.74
C ALA A 355 31.44 -12.43 12.49
N GLU A 356 30.45 -13.33 12.49
CA GLU A 356 30.64 -14.75 12.17
C GLU A 356 31.17 -14.96 10.74
N GLN A 357 30.58 -14.29 9.74
CA GLN A 357 31.03 -14.35 8.35
C GLN A 357 32.51 -13.94 8.20
N GLU A 358 32.94 -12.92 8.93
CA GLU A 358 34.31 -12.40 8.94
C GLU A 358 35.22 -13.11 9.96
N ASN A 359 34.79 -14.27 10.47
CA ASN A 359 35.50 -15.11 11.44
C ASN A 359 35.91 -14.38 12.73
N GLN A 360 35.18 -13.33 13.11
CA GLN A 360 35.32 -12.64 14.39
C GLN A 360 34.60 -13.43 15.47
N LYS A 361 35.32 -13.79 16.54
CA LYS A 361 34.78 -14.59 17.64
C LYS A 361 34.31 -13.69 18.76
N LEU A 362 33.03 -13.80 19.12
CA LEU A 362 32.48 -13.26 20.36
C LEU A 362 33.19 -13.87 21.58
N ALA A 363 33.24 -13.11 22.68
CA ALA A 363 33.64 -13.60 23.99
C ALA A 363 32.83 -14.85 24.40
N GLU A 364 33.47 -15.81 25.07
CA GLU A 364 32.85 -17.12 25.33
C GLU A 364 31.57 -17.02 26.17
N ASP A 365 31.53 -16.07 27.11
CA ASP A 365 30.39 -15.79 27.98
C ASP A 365 29.22 -15.07 27.29
N LEU A 366 29.37 -14.70 26.02
CA LEU A 366 28.33 -14.05 25.20
C LEU A 366 27.83 -14.91 24.04
N ARG A 367 28.50 -16.03 23.73
CA ARG A 367 28.18 -16.84 22.53
C ARG A 367 26.81 -17.48 22.60
N GLU A 368 26.48 -18.13 23.70
CA GLU A 368 25.19 -18.83 23.86
C GLU A 368 24.04 -17.82 23.84
N ASP A 369 24.14 -16.73 24.62
CA ASP A 369 23.16 -15.65 24.66
C ASP A 369 22.95 -14.99 23.27
N ALA A 370 24.03 -14.79 22.51
CA ALA A 370 23.96 -14.22 21.17
C ALA A 370 23.28 -15.16 20.16
N LEU A 371 23.52 -16.47 20.26
CA LEU A 371 22.84 -17.47 19.42
C LEU A 371 21.35 -17.52 19.74
N GLU A 372 20.98 -17.55 21.02
CA GLU A 372 19.58 -17.50 21.46
C GLU A 372 18.88 -16.22 20.97
N LEU A 373 19.55 -15.07 21.02
CA LEU A 373 19.02 -13.81 20.48
C LEU A 373 18.72 -13.90 18.97
N VAL A 374 19.64 -14.50 18.20
CA VAL A 374 19.46 -14.69 16.74
C VAL A 374 18.31 -15.65 16.48
N GLU A 375 18.26 -16.81 17.15
CA GLU A 375 17.19 -17.80 16.98
C GLU A 375 15.81 -17.22 17.32
N ASN A 376 15.68 -16.54 18.46
CA ASN A 376 14.44 -15.90 18.89
C ASN A 376 13.97 -14.82 17.90
N PHE A 377 14.90 -14.04 17.34
CA PHE A 377 14.56 -13.05 16.32
C PHE A 377 14.12 -13.71 15.01
N GLU A 378 14.78 -14.77 14.56
CA GLU A 378 14.46 -15.46 13.30
C GLU A 378 13.16 -16.26 13.37
N ASP A 379 12.80 -16.80 14.54
CA ASP A 379 11.54 -17.50 14.77
C ASP A 379 10.31 -16.59 14.62
N ASP A 380 10.39 -15.35 15.12
CA ASP A 380 9.32 -14.35 14.93
C ASP A 380 9.85 -12.90 14.84
N PRO A 381 10.37 -12.47 13.68
CA PRO A 381 10.98 -11.15 13.50
C PRO A 381 10.01 -9.97 13.71
N LEU A 382 8.70 -10.22 13.64
CA LEU A 382 7.66 -9.18 13.76
C LEU A 382 7.16 -9.02 15.19
N LEU A 383 7.26 -10.07 16.02
CA LEU A 383 6.79 -10.05 17.39
C LEU A 383 7.91 -10.01 18.43
N PHE A 384 9.14 -10.38 18.10
CA PHE A 384 10.24 -10.31 19.07
C PHE A 384 10.69 -8.86 19.29
N ASP A 385 10.45 -8.33 20.49
CA ASP A 385 10.79 -6.95 20.87
C ASP A 385 11.59 -6.84 22.17
N GLY A 386 11.96 -7.96 22.77
CA GLY A 386 12.85 -8.03 23.93
C GLY A 386 12.33 -7.31 25.19
N ASP A 387 13.09 -7.50 26.26
CA ASP A 387 12.85 -6.94 27.59
C ASP A 387 14.12 -6.25 28.13
N GLU A 388 14.12 -5.90 29.41
CA GLU A 388 15.27 -5.27 30.06
C GLU A 388 16.53 -6.16 30.03
N ASN A 389 16.37 -7.48 30.22
CA ASN A 389 17.48 -8.45 30.13
C ASN A 389 18.09 -8.48 28.71
N THR A 390 17.22 -8.42 27.69
CA THR A 390 17.66 -8.26 26.30
C THR A 390 18.49 -6.99 26.15
N GLY A 391 18.04 -5.87 26.72
CA GLY A 391 18.77 -4.61 26.74
C GLY A 391 20.15 -4.72 27.39
N GLU A 392 20.28 -5.40 28.53
CA GLU A 392 21.55 -5.64 29.21
C GLU A 392 22.51 -6.48 28.36
N LEU A 393 22.01 -7.54 27.73
CA LEU A 393 22.78 -8.36 26.79
C LEU A 393 23.29 -7.51 25.62
N LEU A 394 22.42 -6.70 25.00
CA LEU A 394 22.81 -5.84 23.88
C LEU A 394 23.89 -4.82 24.26
N VAL A 395 23.88 -4.32 25.50
CA VAL A 395 24.96 -3.44 26.00
C VAL A 395 26.28 -4.21 26.10
N ARG A 396 26.28 -5.43 26.67
CA ARG A 396 27.48 -6.28 26.74
C ARG A 396 28.00 -6.63 25.35
N LEU A 397 27.11 -7.01 24.43
CA LEU A 397 27.44 -7.28 23.03
C LEU A 397 28.04 -6.04 22.36
N PHE A 398 27.51 -4.85 22.61
CA PHE A 398 28.06 -3.63 22.04
C PHE A 398 29.51 -3.38 22.48
N GLU A 399 29.88 -3.75 23.70
CA GLU A 399 31.26 -3.61 24.21
C GLU A 399 32.21 -4.69 23.69
N ASP A 400 31.70 -5.76 23.08
CA ASP A 400 32.50 -6.86 22.53
C ASP A 400 33.24 -6.45 21.24
N LYS A 401 34.48 -6.91 21.11
CA LYS A 401 35.36 -6.57 19.97
C LYS A 401 34.83 -7.05 18.63
N ALA A 402 34.16 -8.20 18.57
CA ALA A 402 33.61 -8.74 17.34
C ALA A 402 32.43 -7.89 16.84
N ILE A 403 31.60 -7.38 17.75
CA ILE A 403 30.51 -6.47 17.39
C ILE A 403 31.04 -5.08 17.02
N GLN A 404 32.03 -4.56 17.75
CA GLN A 404 32.71 -3.31 17.38
C GLN A 404 33.33 -3.40 15.98
N TYR A 405 33.94 -4.54 15.63
CA TYR A 405 34.41 -4.79 14.27
C TYR A 405 33.29 -4.64 13.24
N SER A 406 32.12 -5.24 13.48
CA SER A 406 30.94 -5.10 12.59
C SER A 406 30.44 -3.66 12.49
N VAL A 407 30.47 -2.89 13.58
CA VAL A 407 30.07 -1.47 13.60
C VAL A 407 31.05 -0.61 12.79
N ASP A 408 32.35 -0.86 12.91
CA ASP A 408 33.40 -0.16 12.17
C ASP A 408 33.34 -0.46 10.66
N HIS A 409 32.92 -1.67 10.29
CA HIS A 409 32.80 -2.13 8.90
C HIS A 409 31.35 -2.15 8.39
N LYS A 410 30.46 -1.38 9.02
CA LYS A 410 29.01 -1.28 8.70
C LYS A 410 28.67 -1.13 7.22
N ASN A 411 29.52 -0.44 6.44
CA ASN A 411 29.29 -0.19 5.02
C ASN A 411 29.52 -1.43 4.15
N ASN A 412 30.28 -2.41 4.67
CA ASN A 412 30.71 -3.62 3.96
C ASN A 412 29.81 -4.82 4.29
N ILE A 413 28.82 -4.63 5.18
CA ILE A 413 27.85 -5.65 5.54
C ILE A 413 26.96 -5.96 4.34
N ASN A 414 27.14 -7.15 3.76
CA ASN A 414 26.36 -7.64 2.64
C ASN A 414 25.76 -9.01 2.94
N LEU A 415 24.68 -9.01 3.72
CA LEU A 415 23.91 -10.21 4.05
C LEU A 415 22.66 -10.27 3.14
N GLN A 416 22.46 -11.37 2.41
CA GLN A 416 21.45 -11.46 1.33
C GLN A 416 20.01 -11.15 1.79
N GLU A 417 19.68 -11.40 3.06
CA GLU A 417 18.32 -11.25 3.61
C GLU A 417 18.18 -10.08 4.58
N TYR A 418 19.28 -9.41 4.92
CA TYR A 418 19.31 -8.39 5.94
C TYR A 418 19.80 -7.05 5.38
N ARG A 419 19.17 -5.96 5.80
CA ARG A 419 19.64 -4.61 5.50
C ARG A 419 19.63 -3.76 6.75
N LEU A 420 20.82 -3.44 7.25
CA LEU A 420 21.01 -2.55 8.38
C LEU A 420 20.26 -1.24 8.14
N PHE A 421 19.46 -0.82 9.10
CA PHE A 421 18.62 0.37 8.94
C PHE A 421 19.41 1.65 9.22
N ASP A 422 19.24 2.69 8.40
CA ASP A 422 20.06 3.91 8.47
C ASP A 422 20.03 4.65 9.80
N GLY A 423 19.04 4.42 10.66
CA GLY A 423 18.95 5.08 11.97
C GLY A 423 19.71 4.37 13.08
N PHE A 424 20.36 3.23 12.81
CA PHE A 424 20.92 2.37 13.86
C PHE A 424 21.93 3.11 14.75
N SER A 425 22.76 3.99 14.17
CA SER A 425 23.80 4.71 14.92
C SER A 425 23.24 5.65 16.01
N TYR A 426 21.95 6.02 15.93
CA TYR A 426 21.28 6.76 17.00
C TYR A 426 20.96 5.88 18.20
N PHE A 427 20.53 4.64 17.96
CA PHE A 427 20.08 3.71 18.99
C PHE A 427 21.17 2.78 19.53
N VAL A 428 22.15 2.41 18.71
CA VAL A 428 23.25 1.49 19.06
C VAL A 428 24.32 2.26 19.81
N LYS A 429 23.99 2.62 21.06
CA LYS A 429 24.85 3.24 22.08
C LYS A 429 24.42 2.71 23.44
N SER A 430 25.35 2.40 24.33
CA SER A 430 25.03 1.77 25.63
C SER A 430 23.92 2.50 26.40
N GLU A 431 23.97 3.84 26.45
CA GLU A 431 22.97 4.66 27.13
C GLU A 431 21.58 4.57 26.48
N LYS A 432 21.53 4.62 25.14
CA LYS A 432 20.27 4.63 24.40
C LYS A 432 19.62 3.24 24.35
N ILE A 433 20.42 2.18 24.33
CA ILE A 433 19.94 0.80 24.49
C ILE A 433 19.25 0.66 25.85
N LYS A 434 19.90 1.06 26.95
CA LYS A 434 19.30 1.01 28.30
C LYS A 434 17.98 1.80 28.36
N GLU A 435 17.94 3.00 27.77
CA GLU A 435 16.71 3.81 27.71
C GLU A 435 15.59 3.10 26.94
N VAL A 436 15.87 2.52 25.77
CA VAL A 436 14.87 1.90 24.88
C VAL A 436 14.27 0.62 25.47
N PHE A 437 15.09 -0.18 26.17
CA PHE A 437 14.66 -1.45 26.77
C PHE A 437 14.09 -1.30 28.19
N SER A 438 14.17 -0.10 28.78
CA SER A 438 13.48 0.21 30.03
C SER A 438 11.95 0.01 29.90
N PRO A 439 11.26 -0.52 30.93
CA PRO A 439 9.80 -0.67 30.93
C PRO A 439 9.06 0.67 30.84
N ASP A 440 9.70 1.75 31.28
CA ASP A 440 9.15 3.11 31.27
C ASP A 440 9.43 3.88 29.97
N PHE A 441 10.11 3.25 29.00
CA PHE A 441 10.40 3.89 27.72
C PHE A 441 9.12 4.35 27.02
N ARG A 442 9.08 5.63 26.68
CA ARG A 442 8.03 6.24 25.85
C ARG A 442 8.71 7.00 24.71
N PRO A 443 8.57 6.53 23.46
CA PRO A 443 9.28 7.12 22.34
C PRO A 443 8.77 8.53 22.05
N LYS A 444 9.69 9.44 21.76
CA LYS A 444 9.38 10.81 21.31
C LYS A 444 9.46 10.90 19.79
N TRP A 445 8.91 11.95 19.20
CA TRP A 445 9.06 12.17 17.76
C TRP A 445 10.53 12.25 17.32
N ALA A 446 11.41 12.76 18.18
CA ALA A 446 12.84 12.77 17.96
C ALA A 446 13.43 11.35 17.79
N ASP A 447 12.95 10.37 18.56
CA ASP A 447 13.37 8.96 18.39
C ASP A 447 12.78 8.36 17.12
N LEU A 448 11.51 8.67 16.84
CA LEU A 448 10.82 8.14 15.66
C LEU A 448 11.49 8.55 14.35
N VAL A 449 12.09 9.74 14.28
CA VAL A 449 12.86 10.21 13.12
C VAL A 449 13.94 9.20 12.71
N TYR A 450 14.58 8.53 13.67
CA TYR A 450 15.60 7.51 13.44
C TYR A 450 15.02 6.09 13.32
N SER A 451 13.75 5.86 13.67
CA SER A 451 13.15 4.52 13.63
C SER A 451 12.73 4.09 12.22
N ARG A 452 12.80 2.79 11.94
CA ARG A 452 12.40 2.19 10.65
C ARG A 452 11.08 1.44 10.77
N LYS A 453 10.11 1.88 9.98
CA LYS A 453 8.88 1.14 9.68
C LYS A 453 8.61 1.24 8.19
N ALA A 454 8.31 0.11 7.55
CA ALA A 454 7.85 0.14 6.17
C ALA A 454 6.50 0.85 6.11
N THR A 455 6.44 1.97 5.41
CA THR A 455 5.18 2.66 5.12
C THR A 455 4.40 1.84 4.11
N VAL A 456 3.20 1.46 4.50
CA VAL A 456 2.19 0.82 3.66
C VAL A 456 1.15 1.89 3.33
N ASP A 457 0.43 1.76 2.23
CA ASP A 457 -0.69 2.62 1.87
C ASP A 457 -0.34 4.10 1.58
N TYR A 458 -1.41 4.89 1.46
CA TYR A 458 -1.45 6.31 1.13
C TYR A 458 -1.95 7.07 2.37
N HIS A 459 -1.16 8.00 2.88
CA HIS A 459 -1.42 8.71 4.12
C HIS A 459 -1.45 10.22 3.91
N ASP A 460 -2.45 10.88 4.50
CA ASP A 460 -2.64 12.33 4.41
C ASP A 460 -2.24 13.00 5.72
N PHE A 461 -1.35 13.99 5.62
CA PHE A 461 -0.91 14.80 6.74
C PHE A 461 -1.20 16.27 6.49
N TYR A 462 -1.73 16.95 7.51
CA TYR A 462 -2.09 18.36 7.42
C TYR A 462 -1.23 19.14 8.42
N PHE A 463 -0.54 20.16 7.94
CA PHE A 463 0.32 21.01 8.75
C PHE A 463 0.02 22.48 8.52
N MET A 464 0.07 23.27 9.58
CA MET A 464 0.15 24.71 9.51
C MET A 464 1.60 25.12 9.77
N ILE A 465 2.29 25.61 8.74
CA ILE A 465 3.71 25.95 8.77
C ILE A 465 3.83 27.45 8.55
N HIS A 466 4.31 28.17 9.56
CA HIS A 466 4.40 29.63 9.59
C HIS A 466 3.10 30.36 9.19
N GLY A 467 1.95 29.76 9.50
CA GLY A 467 0.63 30.29 9.18
C GLY A 467 0.03 29.84 7.85
N GLU A 468 0.82 29.17 7.00
CA GLU A 468 0.38 28.65 5.70
C GLU A 468 -0.06 27.18 5.81
N ARG A 469 -0.99 26.77 4.93
CA ARG A 469 -1.61 25.44 4.94
C ARG A 469 -0.87 24.47 4.03
N PHE A 470 -0.32 23.41 4.61
CA PHE A 470 0.38 22.33 3.91
C PHE A 470 -0.40 21.03 4.04
N GLU A 471 -0.73 20.43 2.90
CA GLU A 471 -1.28 19.08 2.81
C GLU A 471 -0.19 18.20 2.19
N ILE A 472 0.24 17.15 2.87
CA ILE A 472 1.32 16.27 2.43
C ILE A 472 0.80 14.84 2.36
N ASN A 473 0.86 14.27 1.16
CA ASN A 473 0.41 12.91 0.88
C ASN A 473 1.64 12.00 0.77
N ASP A 474 1.83 11.08 1.72
CA ASP A 474 2.92 10.09 1.73
C ASP A 474 2.44 8.77 1.13
N ILE A 475 3.14 8.29 0.10
CA ILE A 475 2.88 7.01 -0.56
C ILE A 475 3.96 6.02 -0.13
N GLY A 476 3.56 4.82 0.29
CA GLY A 476 4.49 3.73 0.54
C GLY A 476 5.43 3.50 -0.66
N GLY A 477 6.73 3.41 -0.40
CA GLY A 477 7.75 3.28 -1.46
C GLY A 477 8.12 1.83 -1.82
N GLN A 478 7.54 0.86 -1.14
CA GLN A 478 7.88 -0.56 -1.28
C GLN A 478 7.41 -1.12 -2.62
N GLU A 479 8.00 -2.25 -3.06
CA GLU A 479 7.65 -2.87 -4.35
C GLU A 479 6.15 -3.15 -4.51
N SER A 480 5.47 -3.61 -3.45
CA SER A 480 4.02 -3.82 -3.45
C SER A 480 3.24 -2.55 -3.76
N GLU A 481 3.58 -1.44 -3.09
CA GLU A 481 2.91 -0.15 -3.25
C GLU A 481 3.19 0.48 -4.61
N ARG A 482 4.38 0.26 -5.18
CA ARG A 482 4.76 0.76 -6.51
C ARG A 482 3.89 0.19 -7.64
N ARG A 483 3.29 -1.00 -7.47
CA ARG A 483 2.40 -1.59 -8.49
C ARG A 483 1.13 -0.79 -8.70
N ASN A 484 0.65 -0.10 -7.68
CA ASN A 484 -0.58 0.69 -7.71
C ASN A 484 -0.31 2.21 -7.76
N VAL A 485 0.93 2.61 -8.07
CA VAL A 485 1.35 4.01 -8.01
C VAL A 485 0.50 4.93 -8.92
N THR A 486 0.09 4.44 -10.09
CA THR A 486 -0.76 5.20 -11.01
C THR A 486 -2.14 5.49 -10.42
N HIS A 487 -2.74 4.54 -9.67
CA HIS A 487 -4.00 4.76 -8.97
C HIS A 487 -3.88 5.85 -7.89
N HIS A 488 -2.74 5.91 -7.19
CA HIS A 488 -2.48 6.98 -6.23
C HIS A 488 -2.35 8.34 -6.93
N PHE A 489 -1.74 8.40 -8.12
CA PHE A 489 -1.64 9.63 -8.91
C PHE A 489 -3.00 10.11 -9.40
N ASP A 490 -3.82 9.21 -9.95
CA ASP A 490 -5.17 9.51 -10.42
C ASP A 490 -6.06 10.04 -9.28
N ARG A 491 -5.99 9.40 -8.11
CA ARG A 491 -6.70 9.85 -6.90
C ARG A 491 -6.25 11.25 -6.49
N TRP A 492 -4.96 11.44 -6.29
CA TRP A 492 -4.40 12.71 -5.82
C TRP A 492 -4.72 13.87 -6.78
N TYR A 493 -4.61 13.62 -8.09
CA TYR A 493 -4.96 14.61 -9.10
C TYR A 493 -6.47 14.87 -9.18
N GLY A 494 -7.30 13.82 -9.17
CA GLY A 494 -8.75 13.94 -9.23
C GLY A 494 -9.35 14.69 -8.04
N GLU A 495 -8.79 14.51 -6.85
CA GLU A 495 -9.15 15.29 -5.65
C GLU A 495 -8.69 16.77 -5.75
N SER A 496 -7.68 17.06 -6.57
CA SER A 496 -7.11 18.40 -6.74
C SER A 496 -7.78 19.20 -7.86
N SER A 497 -8.26 18.54 -8.92
CA SER A 497 -8.75 19.19 -10.14
C SER A 497 -9.97 20.10 -9.92
N ASN A 498 -10.73 19.86 -8.85
CA ASN A 498 -11.89 20.66 -8.47
C ASN A 498 -11.57 21.77 -7.45
N ARG A 499 -10.30 21.94 -7.03
CA ARG A 499 -9.89 22.90 -6.00
C ARG A 499 -9.18 24.10 -6.64
N THR A 500 -9.80 25.28 -6.57
CA THR A 500 -9.26 26.51 -7.18
C THR A 500 -8.18 27.22 -6.34
N ASN A 501 -8.06 26.89 -5.05
CA ASN A 501 -7.13 27.48 -4.09
C ASN A 501 -5.95 26.56 -3.73
N VAL A 502 -5.59 25.61 -4.59
CA VAL A 502 -4.51 24.64 -4.33
C VAL A 502 -3.33 24.89 -5.26
N LYS A 503 -2.12 24.96 -4.68
CA LYS A 503 -0.86 24.90 -5.41
C LYS A 503 -0.30 23.48 -5.29
N MET A 504 -0.06 22.83 -6.43
CA MET A 504 0.37 21.43 -6.49
C MET A 504 1.90 21.31 -6.59
N PHE A 505 2.47 20.53 -5.68
CA PHE A 505 3.89 20.23 -5.61
C PHE A 505 4.12 18.72 -5.59
N VAL A 506 5.20 18.30 -6.23
CA VAL A 506 5.74 16.96 -6.08
C VAL A 506 7.06 17.06 -5.35
N LEU A 507 7.17 16.38 -4.22
CA LEU A 507 8.41 16.22 -3.48
C LEU A 507 8.96 14.82 -3.78
N PHE A 508 9.86 14.74 -4.74
CA PHE A 508 10.60 13.52 -5.04
C PHE A 508 11.80 13.39 -4.10
N VAL A 509 11.83 12.33 -3.31
CA VAL A 509 12.90 12.02 -2.37
C VAL A 509 13.69 10.82 -2.93
N THR A 510 14.99 11.00 -3.09
CA THR A 510 15.93 9.96 -3.49
C THR A 510 17.12 9.95 -2.54
N SER A 511 17.89 8.86 -2.51
CA SER A 511 19.00 8.69 -1.57
C SER A 511 20.35 8.87 -2.29
N LEU A 512 21.21 9.74 -1.76
CA LEU A 512 22.59 9.89 -2.22
C LEU A 512 23.41 8.64 -1.93
N SER A 513 23.17 7.98 -0.78
CA SER A 513 23.93 6.80 -0.36
C SER A 513 23.58 5.54 -1.12
N ASP A 514 22.50 5.53 -1.90
CA ASP A 514 21.98 4.35 -2.60
C ASP A 514 22.58 4.21 -4.03
N PHE A 515 23.61 5.01 -4.34
CA PHE A 515 24.26 5.07 -5.65
C PHE A 515 25.03 3.79 -6.01
N ASP A 516 25.41 2.99 -5.01
CA ASP A 516 26.21 1.77 -5.15
C ASP A 516 25.50 0.51 -4.62
N GLU A 517 24.34 0.68 -3.99
CA GLU A 517 23.53 -0.43 -3.50
C GLU A 517 22.86 -1.16 -4.67
N VAL A 518 23.29 -2.38 -4.94
CA VAL A 518 22.78 -3.18 -6.06
C VAL A 518 21.34 -3.63 -5.79
N PHE A 519 20.47 -3.43 -6.78
CA PHE A 519 19.12 -3.96 -6.77
C PHE A 519 19.09 -5.37 -7.38
N PHE A 520 18.97 -6.39 -6.53
CA PHE A 520 18.87 -7.79 -6.98
C PHE A 520 17.46 -8.13 -7.48
N MET A 521 17.27 -8.24 -8.79
CA MET A 521 16.03 -8.75 -9.39
C MET A 521 15.99 -10.29 -9.40
N LYS A 522 14.84 -10.88 -9.09
CA LYS A 522 14.58 -12.34 -9.21
C LYS A 522 14.72 -12.87 -10.66
N LYS A 523 14.64 -11.99 -11.66
CA LYS A 523 14.95 -12.26 -13.07
C LYS A 523 15.76 -11.08 -13.60
N GLN A 524 17.07 -11.23 -13.71
CA GLN A 524 17.89 -10.19 -14.33
C GLN A 524 17.60 -10.16 -15.84
N PRO A 525 17.25 -9.01 -16.43
CA PRO A 525 17.34 -8.86 -17.87
C PRO A 525 18.80 -9.08 -18.30
N ALA A 526 19.03 -9.54 -19.53
CA ALA A 526 20.37 -9.69 -20.07
C ALA A 526 21.01 -8.31 -20.22
N VAL A 527 21.71 -7.85 -19.18
CA VAL A 527 22.60 -6.70 -19.23
C VAL A 527 23.84 -7.11 -20.02
N HIS A 528 24.42 -6.20 -20.82
CA HIS A 528 25.71 -6.47 -21.46
C HIS A 528 26.73 -6.84 -20.38
N ARG A 529 27.61 -7.82 -20.63
CA ARG A 529 28.52 -8.38 -19.60
C ARG A 529 29.39 -7.33 -18.87
N ASP A 530 29.58 -6.16 -19.49
CA ASP A 530 30.46 -5.10 -18.98
C ASP A 530 29.72 -3.97 -18.23
N ASP A 531 28.38 -3.90 -18.31
CA ASP A 531 27.63 -2.85 -17.62
C ASP A 531 27.45 -3.18 -16.12
N PRO A 532 27.52 -2.19 -15.23
CA PRO A 532 27.27 -2.41 -13.82
C PRO A 532 25.80 -2.78 -13.56
N PRO A 533 25.50 -3.65 -12.57
CA PRO A 533 24.14 -4.01 -12.24
C PRO A 533 23.36 -2.77 -11.74
N PRO A 534 22.02 -2.72 -11.95
CA PRO A 534 21.23 -1.56 -11.56
C PRO A 534 21.27 -1.34 -10.05
N THR A 535 21.39 -0.08 -9.65
CA THR A 535 21.43 0.33 -8.25
C THR A 535 20.05 0.75 -7.74
N GLN A 536 19.88 0.86 -6.43
CA GLN A 536 18.68 1.44 -5.81
C GLN A 536 18.44 2.88 -6.29
N LEU A 537 19.50 3.67 -6.51
CA LEU A 537 19.39 4.98 -7.16
C LEU A 537 18.79 4.87 -8.59
N ASP A 538 19.26 3.91 -9.39
CA ASP A 538 18.72 3.70 -10.75
C ASP A 538 17.24 3.31 -10.71
N VAL A 539 16.83 2.50 -9.75
CA VAL A 539 15.42 2.15 -9.50
C VAL A 539 14.63 3.40 -9.07
N SER A 540 15.20 4.27 -8.24
CA SER A 540 14.58 5.53 -7.82
C SER A 540 14.37 6.47 -9.00
N ILE A 541 15.34 6.57 -9.92
CA ILE A 541 15.24 7.37 -11.15
C ILE A 541 14.16 6.80 -12.08
N ALA A 542 14.14 5.47 -12.28
CA ALA A 542 13.13 4.81 -13.09
C ALA A 542 11.71 5.03 -12.53
N TYR A 543 11.55 4.95 -11.21
CA TYR A 543 10.27 5.25 -10.55
C TYR A 543 9.83 6.70 -10.77
N PHE A 544 10.74 7.66 -10.68
CA PHE A 544 10.43 9.06 -10.95
C PHE A 544 10.04 9.31 -12.40
N ASN A 545 10.69 8.63 -13.35
CA ASN A 545 10.35 8.70 -14.77
C ASN A 545 8.89 8.28 -15.05
N VAL A 546 8.36 7.30 -14.32
CA VAL A 546 6.94 6.92 -14.42
C VAL A 546 6.01 8.07 -14.02
N PHE A 547 6.39 8.88 -13.04
CA PHE A 547 5.62 10.08 -12.70
C PHE A 547 5.77 11.15 -13.78
N LEU A 548 6.98 11.39 -14.29
CA LEU A 548 7.23 12.43 -15.29
C LEU A 548 6.48 12.21 -16.61
N THR A 549 6.18 10.96 -16.97
CA THR A 549 5.34 10.62 -18.14
C THR A 549 3.85 10.83 -17.90
N SER A 550 3.42 11.01 -16.65
CA SER A 550 2.00 11.22 -16.34
C SER A 550 1.52 12.60 -16.81
N PRO A 551 0.25 12.73 -17.25
CA PRO A 551 -0.34 14.03 -17.60
C PRO A 551 -0.28 15.05 -16.46
N PHE A 552 -0.29 14.56 -15.22
CA PHE A 552 -0.31 15.38 -14.00
C PHE A 552 1.00 16.12 -13.78
N ALA A 553 2.12 15.56 -14.24
CA ALA A 553 3.43 16.15 -14.04
C ALA A 553 3.50 17.59 -14.60
N LYS A 554 2.75 17.91 -15.66
CA LYS A 554 2.74 19.26 -16.28
C LYS A 554 2.10 20.34 -15.40
N THR A 555 1.27 19.94 -14.45
CA THR A 555 0.48 20.85 -13.60
C THR A 555 1.14 21.15 -12.24
N CYS A 556 2.26 20.48 -11.94
CA CYS A 556 2.90 20.52 -10.63
C CYS A 556 4.29 21.16 -10.69
N SER A 557 4.67 21.89 -9.65
CA SER A 557 6.08 22.24 -9.40
C SER A 557 6.82 21.03 -8.80
N ILE A 558 8.08 20.84 -9.18
CA ILE A 558 8.86 19.66 -8.78
C ILE A 558 9.98 20.08 -7.84
N LEU A 559 10.05 19.42 -6.68
CA LEU A 559 11.12 19.53 -5.71
C LEU A 559 11.80 18.17 -5.55
N ILE A 560 13.12 18.14 -5.63
CA ILE A 560 13.93 16.93 -5.51
C ILE A 560 14.80 17.04 -4.25
N PHE A 561 14.60 16.13 -3.31
CA PHE A 561 15.50 15.95 -2.17
C PHE A 561 16.43 14.77 -2.43
N PHE A 562 17.72 15.09 -2.57
CA PHE A 562 18.82 14.14 -2.55
C PHE A 562 19.21 13.90 -1.11
N ASN A 563 18.49 12.97 -0.47
CA ASN A 563 18.53 12.70 0.95
C ASN A 563 19.72 11.80 1.36
N LYS A 564 19.95 11.69 2.67
CA LYS A 564 21.03 10.89 3.28
C LYS A 564 22.44 11.37 2.89
N GLN A 565 22.64 12.68 2.81
CA GLN A 565 23.95 13.28 2.53
C GLN A 565 25.01 12.89 3.57
N ASP A 566 24.61 12.76 4.84
CA ASP A 566 25.39 12.24 5.95
C ASP A 566 25.90 10.81 5.68
N ARG A 567 25.02 9.89 5.28
CA ARG A 567 25.41 8.51 4.94
C ARG A 567 26.26 8.42 3.69
N PHE A 568 25.98 9.27 2.70
CA PHE A 568 26.82 9.36 1.51
C PHE A 568 28.23 9.83 1.86
N LYS A 569 28.37 10.85 2.72
CA LYS A 569 29.66 11.31 3.22
C LYS A 569 30.39 10.21 3.97
N GLU A 570 29.72 9.51 4.90
CA GLU A 570 30.32 8.38 5.63
C GLU A 570 30.82 7.27 4.68
N LYS A 571 30.06 6.95 3.63
CA LYS A 571 30.50 5.98 2.61
C LYS A 571 31.73 6.47 1.84
N LEU A 572 31.80 7.75 1.46
CA LEU A 572 32.95 8.30 0.74
C LEU A 572 34.25 8.33 1.57
N GLU A 573 34.14 8.31 2.90
CA GLU A 573 35.30 8.19 3.79
C GLU A 573 35.85 6.76 3.84
N ASP A 574 35.05 5.77 3.41
CA ASP A 574 35.44 4.36 3.35
C ASP A 574 36.39 4.09 2.16
N PRO A 575 37.59 3.54 2.39
CA PRO A 575 38.53 3.19 1.33
C PRO A 575 37.95 2.24 0.27
N GLU A 576 37.04 1.34 0.64
CA GLU A 576 36.44 0.37 -0.29
C GLU A 576 35.48 1.05 -1.27
N CYS A 577 34.86 2.17 -0.86
CA CYS A 577 33.91 2.94 -1.65
C CYS A 577 34.54 3.54 -2.92
N LYS A 578 35.87 3.71 -2.98
CA LYS A 578 36.59 4.22 -4.16
C LYS A 578 36.22 3.47 -5.45
N LYS A 579 36.18 2.13 -5.38
CA LYS A 579 35.82 1.27 -6.53
C LYS A 579 34.36 1.45 -6.95
N HIS A 580 33.48 1.68 -5.98
CA HIS A 580 32.05 1.90 -6.23
C HIS A 580 31.81 3.26 -6.89
N VAL A 581 32.46 4.33 -6.41
CA VAL A 581 32.39 5.66 -7.03
C VAL A 581 32.93 5.60 -8.47
N GLU A 582 34.05 4.92 -8.69
CA GLU A 582 34.61 4.74 -10.02
C GLU A 582 33.64 4.02 -10.96
N ARG A 583 33.02 2.95 -10.47
CA ARG A 583 32.09 2.13 -11.25
C ARG A 583 30.77 2.84 -11.58
N TYR A 584 30.20 3.58 -10.64
CA TYR A 584 28.81 4.06 -10.73
C TYR A 584 28.66 5.57 -10.97
N LEU A 585 29.67 6.38 -10.65
CA LEU A 585 29.59 7.85 -10.70
C LEU A 585 30.68 8.51 -11.54
N ALA A 586 31.77 7.82 -11.90
CA ALA A 586 32.90 8.41 -12.64
C ALA A 586 32.50 9.23 -13.89
N PRO A 587 31.52 8.83 -14.72
CA PRO A 587 31.11 9.64 -15.87
C PRO A 587 30.59 11.03 -15.51
N HIS A 588 30.09 11.21 -14.29
CA HIS A 588 29.47 12.44 -13.80
C HIS A 588 30.36 13.23 -12.82
N ILE A 589 31.60 12.78 -12.58
CA ILE A 589 32.58 13.45 -11.72
C ILE A 589 33.67 14.08 -12.59
N LYS A 590 34.10 15.31 -12.28
CA LYS A 590 35.26 15.90 -12.96
C LYS A 590 36.48 15.00 -12.84
N LYS A 591 37.17 14.76 -13.97
CA LYS A 591 38.36 13.88 -14.03
C LYS A 591 39.43 14.23 -12.98
N SER A 592 39.65 15.51 -12.70
CA SER A 592 40.60 15.97 -11.67
C SER A 592 40.15 15.62 -10.25
N ALA A 593 38.87 15.79 -9.93
CA ALA A 593 38.29 15.42 -8.65
C ALA A 593 38.30 13.90 -8.45
N MET A 594 37.95 13.13 -9.48
CA MET A 594 37.99 11.67 -9.44
C MET A 594 39.42 11.15 -9.21
N ARG A 595 40.40 11.68 -9.96
CA ARG A 595 41.81 11.32 -9.77
C ARG A 595 42.29 11.59 -8.34
N LYS A 596 42.01 12.78 -7.81
CA LYS A 596 42.36 13.16 -6.44
C LYS A 596 41.74 12.20 -5.41
N TYR A 597 40.48 11.82 -5.61
CA TYR A 597 39.78 10.89 -4.72
C TYR A 597 40.40 9.49 -4.75
N LEU A 598 40.69 8.95 -5.94
CA LEU A 598 41.34 7.64 -6.09
C LEU A 598 42.74 7.62 -5.44
N GLU A 599 43.57 8.62 -5.74
CA GLU A 599 44.96 8.69 -5.26
C GLU A 599 45.06 8.98 -3.76
N THR A 600 44.28 9.93 -3.25
CA THR A 600 44.46 10.47 -1.88
C THR A 600 43.35 10.12 -0.90
N GLY A 601 42.20 9.62 -1.38
CA GLY A 601 40.99 9.47 -0.57
C GLY A 601 40.27 10.78 -0.24
N LYS A 602 40.84 11.95 -0.59
CA LYS A 602 40.20 13.25 -0.33
C LYS A 602 39.17 13.56 -1.40
N PHE A 603 37.95 13.89 -0.97
CA PHE A 603 36.85 14.29 -1.84
C PHE A 603 36.27 15.65 -1.44
N ASP A 604 35.56 16.27 -2.38
CA ASP A 604 34.68 17.41 -2.13
C ASP A 604 33.24 16.87 -2.12
N LEU A 605 32.54 17.03 -0.99
CA LEU A 605 31.20 16.45 -0.83
C LEU A 605 30.18 17.07 -1.79
N ASP A 606 30.31 18.36 -2.11
CA ASP A 606 29.41 19.05 -3.03
C ASP A 606 29.62 18.54 -4.47
N GLU A 607 30.86 18.42 -4.92
CA GLU A 607 31.19 17.84 -6.24
C GLU A 607 30.69 16.39 -6.36
N MET A 608 30.88 15.56 -5.33
CA MET A 608 30.39 14.17 -5.34
C MET A 608 28.86 14.10 -5.31
N SER A 609 28.20 14.97 -4.54
CA SER A 609 26.73 15.04 -4.48
C SER A 609 26.15 15.51 -5.82
N LYS A 610 26.82 16.47 -6.48
CA LYS A 610 26.48 16.94 -7.82
C LYS A 610 26.60 15.84 -8.87
N ALA A 611 27.56 14.92 -8.75
CA ALA A 611 27.65 13.78 -9.65
C ALA A 611 26.42 12.85 -9.58
N VAL A 612 25.90 12.60 -8.38
CA VAL A 612 24.64 11.85 -8.20
C VAL A 612 23.46 12.59 -8.81
N SER A 613 23.39 13.91 -8.59
CA SER A 613 22.36 14.77 -9.21
C SER A 613 22.46 14.79 -10.74
N ALA A 614 23.67 14.86 -11.29
CA ALA A 614 23.91 14.84 -12.73
C ALA A 614 23.49 13.49 -13.35
N LYS A 615 23.79 12.37 -12.69
CA LYS A 615 23.31 11.04 -13.11
C LYS A 615 21.78 11.00 -13.24
N LEU A 616 21.04 11.58 -12.28
CA LEU A 616 19.59 11.72 -12.37
C LEU A 616 19.19 12.66 -13.51
N SER A 617 19.85 13.81 -13.62
CA SER A 617 19.57 14.86 -14.61
C SER A 617 19.67 14.34 -16.04
N ASP A 618 20.72 13.59 -16.35
CA ASP A 618 20.94 13.00 -17.67
C ASP A 618 19.78 12.09 -18.08
N LYS A 619 19.23 11.32 -17.12
CA LYS A 619 18.11 10.41 -17.34
C LYS A 619 16.75 11.09 -17.46
N ILE A 620 16.60 12.31 -16.93
CA ILE A 620 15.32 13.07 -16.98
C ILE A 620 15.35 14.24 -17.97
N SER A 621 16.51 14.58 -18.54
CA SER A 621 16.78 15.76 -19.37
C SER A 621 15.76 15.97 -20.51
N GLY A 622 15.29 14.89 -21.14
CA GLY A 622 14.25 14.93 -22.17
C GLY A 622 12.94 15.57 -21.69
N TYR A 623 12.51 15.25 -20.47
CA TYR A 623 11.27 15.78 -19.88
C TYR A 623 11.43 17.23 -19.40
N VAL A 624 12.61 17.62 -18.92
CA VAL A 624 12.86 18.99 -18.45
C VAL A 624 12.72 19.99 -19.60
N ARG A 625 13.26 19.64 -20.78
CA ARG A 625 13.19 20.47 -21.99
C ARG A 625 11.77 20.59 -22.52
N GLU A 626 10.99 19.51 -22.48
CA GLU A 626 9.61 19.49 -23.02
C GLU A 626 8.67 20.43 -22.25
N PHE A 627 8.87 20.61 -20.94
CA PHE A 627 7.89 21.29 -20.08
C PHE A 627 8.32 22.65 -19.54
N GLN A 628 9.52 23.16 -19.89
CA GLN A 628 10.10 24.40 -19.32
C GLN A 628 9.90 24.47 -17.78
N LYS A 629 10.05 23.33 -17.10
CA LYS A 629 9.72 23.22 -15.67
C LYS A 629 10.82 23.83 -14.82
N ASN A 630 10.39 24.58 -13.80
CA ASN A 630 11.26 24.87 -12.67
C ASN A 630 11.34 23.62 -11.79
N ILE A 631 12.44 22.89 -11.91
CA ILE A 631 12.80 21.78 -11.01
C ILE A 631 13.76 22.35 -9.98
N TYR A 632 13.38 22.26 -8.71
CA TYR A 632 14.22 22.64 -7.60
C TYR A 632 14.84 21.37 -7.02
N SER A 633 16.12 21.41 -6.70
CA SER A 633 16.79 20.30 -6.03
C SER A 633 17.59 20.77 -4.82
N ARG A 634 17.71 19.90 -3.82
CA ARG A 634 18.51 20.16 -2.63
C ARG A 634 19.12 18.88 -2.11
N PHE A 635 20.37 18.96 -1.66
CA PHE A 635 20.99 17.90 -0.85
C PHE A 635 20.49 18.02 0.58
N THR A 636 19.96 16.93 1.13
CA THR A 636 19.30 16.93 2.43
C THR A 636 19.79 15.81 3.33
N THR A 637 19.69 16.03 4.63
CA THR A 637 19.72 15.01 5.67
C THR A 637 18.43 15.12 6.46
N ALA A 638 17.45 14.26 6.16
CA ALA A 638 16.10 14.36 6.72
C ALA A 638 16.04 14.21 8.25
N VAL A 639 17.06 13.59 8.85
CA VAL A 639 17.20 13.47 10.31
C VAL A 639 17.79 14.74 10.96
N ASP A 640 18.38 15.65 10.17
CA ASP A 640 18.89 16.93 10.66
C ASP A 640 17.74 17.92 10.82
N SER A 641 17.33 18.10 12.07
CA SER A 641 16.22 18.99 12.40
C SER A 641 16.44 20.46 12.03
N LYS A 642 17.68 20.97 12.06
CA LYS A 642 17.97 22.38 11.75
C LYS A 642 17.92 22.60 10.25
N MET A 643 18.47 21.67 9.48
CA MET A 643 18.39 21.71 8.02
C MET A 643 16.92 21.66 7.57
N MET A 644 16.14 20.71 8.10
CA MET A 644 14.73 20.58 7.75
C MET A 644 13.89 21.80 8.19
N GLU A 645 14.14 22.34 9.39
CA GLU A 645 13.50 23.60 9.83
C GLU A 645 13.78 24.75 8.85
N GLY A 646 15.06 24.92 8.46
CA GLY A 646 15.47 25.94 7.48
C GLY A 646 14.82 25.77 6.12
N ILE A 647 14.73 24.52 5.63
CA ILE A 647 14.06 24.20 4.36
C ILE A 647 12.57 24.54 4.43
N PHE A 648 11.86 24.11 5.47
CA PHE A 648 10.42 24.39 5.61
C PHE A 648 10.14 25.87 5.88
N ALA A 649 11.05 26.59 6.55
CA ALA A 649 10.94 28.03 6.71
C ALA A 649 11.10 28.75 5.36
N ALA A 650 12.05 28.34 4.52
CA ALA A 650 12.25 28.93 3.18
C ALA A 650 11.06 28.68 2.23
N MET A 651 10.29 27.61 2.43
CA MET A 651 9.06 27.36 1.66
C MET A 651 7.94 28.39 1.93
N LYS A 652 8.03 29.18 3.01
CA LYS A 652 7.03 30.17 3.41
C LYS A 652 6.95 31.38 2.48
N ASP A 653 8.08 31.85 1.94
CA ASP A 653 8.19 33.22 1.38
C ASP A 653 7.54 33.39 -0.02
N GLN A 654 6.58 32.53 -0.37
CA GLN A 654 5.74 32.50 -1.59
C GLN A 654 6.49 32.46 -2.93
N THR A 655 7.80 32.63 -2.93
CA THR A 655 8.74 32.31 -4.01
C THR A 655 9.45 31.01 -3.64
N ILE A 656 8.72 29.90 -3.75
CA ILE A 656 9.35 28.57 -3.86
C ILE A 656 10.35 28.58 -5.04
N SER A 657 10.20 29.49 -6.00
CA SER A 657 11.16 29.75 -7.08
C SER A 657 12.44 30.46 -6.67
N ASP A 658 12.35 31.54 -5.88
CA ASP A 658 13.48 32.45 -5.70
C ASP A 658 14.22 32.18 -4.38
N SER A 659 13.55 31.62 -3.38
CA SER A 659 14.14 31.28 -2.07
C SER A 659 14.82 29.90 -2.04
N LEU A 660 14.53 29.03 -3.02
CA LEU A 660 15.20 27.74 -3.22
C LEU A 660 16.34 27.81 -4.26
N ASN A 661 16.64 29.00 -4.80
CA ASN A 661 17.58 29.24 -5.90
C ASN A 661 19.08 29.27 -5.50
N ASP A 662 19.45 28.84 -4.29
CA ASP A 662 20.87 28.62 -3.94
C ASP A 662 21.50 27.43 -4.69
N GLY A 663 20.72 26.71 -5.50
CA GLY A 663 21.20 25.76 -6.50
C GLY A 663 20.55 26.07 -7.85
N SER A 664 21.30 26.76 -8.73
CA SER A 664 20.97 26.91 -10.15
C SER A 664 20.58 25.56 -10.77
N PHE A 665 19.74 25.64 -11.82
CA PHE A 665 19.42 24.57 -12.77
C PHE A 665 20.48 23.46 -12.77
N LEU A 666 20.00 22.22 -12.54
CA LEU A 666 20.73 20.97 -12.76
C LEU A 666 21.84 21.19 -13.81
N PRO A 667 23.13 20.93 -13.48
CA PRO A 667 24.25 21.29 -14.35
C PRO A 667 24.08 20.77 -15.79
#